data_AF-A0A956V3T3-F1
#
_entry.id   AF-A0A956V3T3-F1
#
_cell.length_a   1.000
_cell.length_b   1.000
_cell.length_c   1.000
_cell.angle_alpha   90.00
_cell.angle_beta   90.00
_cell.angle_gamma   90.00
#
_symmetry.space_group_name_H-M   'P 1'
#
loop_
_entity.id
_entity.type
_entity.pdbx_description
1 polymer ?
#
loop_
_entity_poly.entity_id
_entity_poly.type
_entity_poly.pdbx_seq_one_letter_code
_entity_poly.pdbx_strand_id
1 'polypeptide(L)'
;MNRLVLRLLACLVLSVALAQEINRQEAPTFTLNAMVLDQSSPLILEGSHLSPEMDYELKLTDPAGNVVLEEQLRSSADGTIIFDQALAEQGIWQVAIRGEDARAIFEVEVNEASETAVTTEGVDSTASSAQVHQAEEVAVAEPAATEASTPEPGDTEAAETVDTATEEAAEVAPAAEAATETTEDNAVSDINAETTETSEQVAEENAPLEGDTQAVTAEEALTEAEPIDATEADTLAETPAETAETTVEVQPEVAVEAPEASPATPEGSSETTAATEAALVAEASPAEAQATEEPDPQSSETTAETPAETMAEAADESQAQTDVAQAEDVAGSSEAATPLPGVDPSSVSVTLEGSSVLGQANGAEAWRLDFPVDSGETAGLLETPTRAYMGHGNSLLELDKSNGKVLNRWALAGQIRDISGAAESLTVTTQVGAGAQTFQVENGVIAEPVRFAAEPELFSWLKNEAEVDNPAQRLEQDPTNPYLYLKEADSSGAIDAAKTFYDLAGVARSLVDAGELDLANQAMDKAMTDFARRGYDPRLLRDLNLHEAYNFPLRPLEAAVATGDGEKAAFWANWLKYFITPETPQTAEAMRDYASLVARQQDRAAAKEWRTLANNANRSNVATVIDNFFGMLGRTGWYEVISFLVAIIALHLVLLFKYWSPQSLFLRRRKAMGRSSGAVPRLFVMRYYSTFEKLVLVLLFAATLLLAGLATWNEQSVSSLAIDSGSLNEESLSQVNSATLAGPRGNFIKGYVAQVSGETSQAESAYAAAGDLPAALNNLAALSNDPGLYQAALDKAPNMSEAKYNLGQEVDGLLFQKDYQANQAVLAVPSQDDIQAATAGSWQNAVAITFSNPWTALRFANPLPSWGGPRLSWLSQYLWYLIMVLFFLWALVTVVWLFIPRPRLARNAPRNPAYELLALLIPGSGAADEMWGLLLLVPWAIIGLDTLADIFNWGFGIGLTRRWDYILLGIIYLINTVAVVVEFFSYSRRMRALKRDDEDLAREFHLTK
;
A
#
# COMPACT_ATOMS: atom_id res chain seq x y z
N MET A 1 -11.22 -37.26 11.57
CA MET A 1 -12.32 -36.31 11.25
C MET A 1 -12.78 -35.48 12.45
N ASN A 2 -13.31 -36.04 13.54
CA ASN A 2 -13.65 -35.25 14.76
C ASN A 2 -12.46 -34.47 15.34
N ARG A 3 -11.22 -34.99 15.23
CA ARG A 3 -10.00 -34.29 15.70
C ARG A 3 -9.64 -33.05 14.87
N LEU A 4 -9.98 -32.98 13.58
CA LEU A 4 -9.64 -31.83 12.73
C LEU A 4 -10.64 -30.68 12.94
N VAL A 5 -11.93 -30.99 13.05
CA VAL A 5 -12.97 -30.02 13.44
C VAL A 5 -12.69 -29.50 14.86
N LEU A 6 -12.30 -30.38 15.79
CA LEU A 6 -11.88 -29.94 17.13
C LEU A 6 -10.61 -29.08 17.09
N ARG A 7 -9.67 -29.32 16.17
CA ARG A 7 -8.47 -28.49 15.99
C ARG A 7 -8.78 -27.13 15.37
N LEU A 8 -9.66 -27.04 14.37
CA LEU A 8 -10.10 -25.76 13.81
C LEU A 8 -10.94 -24.96 14.80
N LEU A 9 -11.83 -25.63 15.54
CA LEU A 9 -12.63 -24.98 16.57
C LEU A 9 -11.76 -24.61 17.79
N ALA A 10 -10.74 -25.42 18.12
CA ALA A 10 -9.72 -25.07 19.10
C ALA A 10 -8.82 -23.94 18.60
N CYS A 11 -8.43 -23.89 17.32
CA CYS A 11 -7.71 -22.76 16.77
C CYS A 11 -8.57 -21.50 16.84
N LEU A 12 -9.85 -21.55 16.46
CA LEU A 12 -10.76 -20.41 16.53
C LEU A 12 -11.04 -19.97 17.98
N VAL A 13 -11.20 -20.91 18.90
CA VAL A 13 -11.31 -20.63 20.35
C VAL A 13 -9.99 -20.12 20.93
N LEU A 14 -8.84 -20.63 20.46
CA LEU A 14 -7.51 -20.17 20.85
C LEU A 14 -7.22 -18.79 20.25
N SER A 15 -7.72 -18.47 19.06
CA SER A 15 -7.70 -17.12 18.48
C SER A 15 -8.54 -16.16 19.33
N VAL A 16 -9.72 -16.60 19.78
CA VAL A 16 -10.57 -15.81 20.69
C VAL A 16 -9.92 -15.67 22.08
N ALA A 17 -9.28 -16.72 22.60
CA ALA A 17 -8.60 -16.69 23.90
C ALA A 17 -7.31 -15.85 23.85
N LEU A 18 -6.52 -15.95 22.77
CA LEU A 18 -5.36 -15.09 22.52
C LEU A 18 -5.79 -13.65 22.28
N ALA A 19 -6.93 -13.41 21.61
CA ALA A 19 -7.51 -12.07 21.51
C ALA A 19 -7.96 -11.52 22.88
N GLN A 20 -8.37 -12.38 23.83
CA GLN A 20 -8.65 -11.96 25.21
C GLN A 20 -7.39 -11.71 26.04
N GLU A 21 -6.31 -12.44 25.81
CA GLU A 21 -5.00 -12.22 26.47
C GLU A 21 -4.28 -10.97 25.92
N ILE A 22 -4.54 -10.60 24.66
CA ILE A 22 -4.02 -9.39 24.00
C ILE A 22 -4.88 -8.15 24.30
N ASN A 23 -6.09 -8.34 24.85
CA ASN A 23 -6.91 -7.26 25.43
C ASN A 23 -6.34 -6.77 26.76
N ARG A 24 -5.01 -6.69 26.89
CA ARG A 24 -4.37 -5.74 27.79
C ARG A 24 -4.84 -4.39 27.32
N GLN A 25 -5.82 -3.84 28.03
CA GLN A 25 -6.31 -2.48 27.90
C GLN A 25 -5.10 -1.60 27.60
N GLU A 26 -5.08 -0.98 26.41
CA GLU A 26 -4.02 -0.05 26.03
C GLU A 26 -3.87 0.97 27.16
N ALA A 27 -2.62 1.31 27.51
CA ALA A 27 -2.38 2.16 28.66
C ALA A 27 -3.20 3.46 28.51
N PRO A 28 -3.93 3.90 29.54
CA PRO A 28 -4.77 5.08 29.46
C PRO A 28 -3.96 6.30 29.00
N THR A 29 -4.41 7.00 27.97
CA THR A 29 -3.73 8.14 27.39
C THR A 29 -4.49 9.42 27.66
N PHE A 30 -3.74 10.49 27.96
CA PHE A 30 -4.28 11.84 28.13
C PHE A 30 -3.48 12.80 27.24
N THR A 31 -4.19 13.64 26.49
CA THR A 31 -3.63 14.62 25.56
C THR A 31 -4.13 16.02 25.90
N LEU A 32 -3.23 16.99 25.81
CA LEU A 32 -3.54 18.42 25.94
C LEU A 32 -3.48 19.08 24.56
N ASN A 33 -4.33 20.08 24.33
CA ASN A 33 -4.30 20.87 23.09
C ASN A 33 -2.98 21.63 22.89
N ALA A 34 -2.38 22.15 23.96
CA ALA A 34 -1.05 22.76 23.93
C ALA A 34 -0.39 22.71 25.31
N MET A 35 0.95 22.67 25.32
CA MET A 35 1.76 22.84 26.55
C MET A 35 2.04 24.32 26.86
N VAL A 36 1.84 25.20 25.87
CA VAL A 36 1.97 26.65 26.00
C VAL A 36 0.68 27.30 25.47
N LEU A 37 -0.01 28.06 26.31
CA LEU A 37 -1.28 28.70 25.99
C LEU A 37 -1.18 30.21 26.17
N ASP A 38 -1.87 30.99 25.33
CA ASP A 38 -2.10 32.41 25.63
C ASP A 38 -3.13 32.55 26.76
N GLN A 39 -2.98 33.57 27.60
CA GLN A 39 -3.94 33.91 28.65
C GLN A 39 -5.35 34.01 28.04
N SER A 40 -6.34 33.38 28.68
CA SER A 40 -7.73 33.21 28.21
C SER A 40 -7.98 32.18 27.10
N SER A 41 -6.95 31.56 26.50
CA SER A 41 -7.14 30.37 25.66
C SER A 41 -7.62 29.19 26.53
N PRO A 42 -8.59 28.39 26.04
CA PRO A 42 -9.06 27.22 26.76
C PRO A 42 -7.97 26.14 26.81
N LEU A 43 -7.74 25.60 28.01
CA LEU A 43 -7.05 24.33 28.20
C LEU A 43 -8.05 23.22 27.85
N ILE A 44 -7.75 22.44 26.81
CA ILE A 44 -8.54 21.27 26.44
C ILE A 44 -7.74 20.02 26.80
N LEU A 45 -8.27 19.23 27.72
CA LEU A 45 -7.75 17.93 28.11
C LEU A 45 -8.68 16.84 27.57
N GLU A 46 -8.12 15.96 26.76
CA GLU A 46 -8.81 14.78 26.25
C GLU A 46 -8.15 13.53 26.84
N GLY A 47 -8.95 12.61 27.36
CA GLY A 47 -8.50 11.29 27.79
C GLY A 47 -9.14 10.20 26.95
N SER A 48 -8.38 9.19 26.57
CA SER A 48 -8.80 8.05 25.77
C SER A 48 -8.23 6.74 26.33
N HIS A 49 -8.84 5.62 25.96
CA HIS A 49 -8.51 4.27 26.48
C HIS A 49 -8.68 4.15 28.01
N LEU A 50 -9.50 5.02 28.59
CA LEU A 50 -9.87 5.00 29.99
C LEU A 50 -10.84 3.85 30.27
N SER A 51 -10.80 3.28 31.48
CA SER A 51 -11.86 2.35 31.91
C SER A 51 -13.24 3.01 31.74
N PRO A 52 -14.18 2.41 30.98
CA PRO A 52 -15.47 3.01 30.66
C PRO A 52 -16.33 3.26 31.90
N GLU A 53 -17.07 4.36 31.89
CA GLU A 53 -17.98 4.79 32.97
C GLU A 53 -17.32 4.91 34.36
N MET A 54 -16.01 5.09 34.41
CA MET A 54 -15.24 5.30 35.64
C MET A 54 -15.06 6.79 35.94
N ASP A 55 -15.01 7.13 37.22
CA ASP A 55 -14.81 8.50 37.67
C ASP A 55 -13.30 8.78 37.84
N TYR A 56 -12.82 9.89 37.26
CA TYR A 56 -11.44 10.39 37.31
C TYR A 56 -11.42 11.73 38.04
N GLU A 57 -10.52 11.90 38.99
CA GLU A 57 -10.32 13.13 39.74
C GLU A 57 -9.34 14.03 38.97
N LEU A 58 -9.81 15.17 38.47
CA LEU A 58 -9.01 16.22 37.86
C LEU A 58 -8.74 17.33 38.89
N LYS A 59 -7.47 17.72 39.05
CA LYS A 59 -7.05 18.88 39.84
C LYS A 59 -6.26 19.85 38.98
N LEU A 60 -6.63 21.11 39.05
CA LEU A 60 -5.93 22.21 38.40
C LEU A 60 -5.33 23.10 39.48
N THR A 61 -4.01 23.26 39.44
CA THR A 61 -3.24 24.07 40.39
C THR A 61 -2.71 25.30 39.67
N ASP A 62 -2.97 26.48 40.22
CA ASP A 62 -2.49 27.75 39.70
C ASP A 62 -0.96 27.91 39.90
N PRO A 63 -0.33 28.92 39.27
CA PRO A 63 1.10 29.18 39.42
C PRO A 63 1.52 29.56 40.85
N ALA A 64 0.59 29.98 41.71
CA ALA A 64 0.83 30.24 43.12
C ALA A 64 0.78 28.96 43.99
N GLY A 65 0.51 27.80 43.39
CA GLY A 65 0.44 26.51 44.06
C GLY A 65 -0.91 26.23 44.74
N ASN A 66 -1.95 27.02 44.48
CA ASN A 66 -3.29 26.78 45.01
C ASN A 66 -4.08 25.89 44.03
N VAL A 67 -4.79 24.89 44.57
CA VAL A 67 -5.75 24.12 43.77
C VAL A 67 -6.97 25.00 43.53
N VAL A 68 -7.13 25.47 42.29
CA VAL A 68 -8.23 26.37 41.91
C VAL A 68 -9.44 25.62 41.36
N LEU A 69 -9.24 24.40 40.85
CA LEU A 69 -10.32 23.52 40.40
C LEU A 69 -10.03 22.08 40.83
N GLU A 70 -11.07 21.42 41.33
CA GLU A 70 -11.08 19.99 41.63
C GLU A 70 -12.43 19.44 41.14
N GLU A 71 -12.41 18.63 40.09
CA GLU A 71 -13.59 18.13 39.41
C GLU A 71 -13.50 16.61 39.21
N GLN A 72 -14.64 15.92 39.31
CA GLN A 72 -14.72 14.51 38.93
C GLN A 72 -15.27 14.38 37.50
N LEU A 73 -14.42 13.88 36.61
CA LEU A 73 -14.73 13.59 35.23
C LEU A 73 -15.10 12.12 35.10
N ARG A 74 -16.31 11.83 34.62
CA ARG A 74 -16.72 10.45 34.33
C ARG A 74 -16.40 10.11 32.87
N SER A 75 -15.66 9.03 32.64
CA SER A 75 -15.41 8.55 31.28
C SER A 75 -16.71 8.11 30.61
N SER A 76 -16.77 8.34 29.30
CA SER A 76 -17.86 7.89 28.45
C SER A 76 -17.89 6.34 28.39
N ALA A 77 -18.97 5.80 27.82
CA ALA A 77 -19.05 4.36 27.54
C ALA A 77 -17.96 3.87 26.58
N ASP A 78 -17.35 4.80 25.82
CA ASP A 78 -16.27 4.52 24.88
C ASP A 78 -14.88 4.72 25.54
N GLY A 79 -14.82 5.02 26.84
CA GLY A 79 -13.56 5.22 27.57
C GLY A 79 -12.91 6.57 27.28
N THR A 80 -13.70 7.62 27.03
CA THR A 80 -13.20 8.97 26.73
C THR A 80 -13.66 10.02 27.74
N ILE A 81 -12.82 11.02 28.01
CA ILE A 81 -13.20 12.25 28.73
C ILE A 81 -12.76 13.46 27.92
N ILE A 82 -13.53 14.54 28.00
CA ILE A 82 -13.17 15.85 27.43
C ILE A 82 -13.41 16.89 28.52
N PHE A 83 -12.40 17.70 28.80
CA PHE A 83 -12.45 18.78 29.77
C PHE A 83 -11.94 20.06 29.10
N ASP A 84 -12.63 21.18 29.32
CA ASP A 84 -12.33 22.48 28.75
C ASP A 84 -12.42 23.54 29.86
N GLN A 85 -11.32 24.26 30.09
CA GLN A 85 -11.25 25.33 31.08
C GLN A 85 -10.32 26.46 30.63
N ALA A 86 -10.84 27.67 30.57
CA ALA A 86 -10.02 28.87 30.36
C ALA A 86 -9.13 29.15 31.59
N LEU A 87 -7.84 29.42 31.36
CA LEU A 87 -6.84 29.74 32.38
C LEU A 87 -6.67 31.26 32.48
N ALA A 88 -6.85 31.81 33.68
CA ALA A 88 -6.95 33.26 33.88
C ALA A 88 -5.63 33.93 34.30
N GLU A 89 -4.69 33.18 34.87
CA GLU A 89 -3.43 33.71 35.41
C GLU A 89 -2.24 33.28 34.55
N GLN A 90 -1.29 34.19 34.35
CA GLN A 90 -0.02 33.90 33.68
C GLN A 90 0.88 33.06 34.59
N GLY A 91 1.61 32.11 34.00
CA GLY A 91 2.59 31.27 34.69
C GLY A 91 2.39 29.78 34.42
N ILE A 92 3.09 28.94 35.18
CA ILE A 92 3.05 27.48 35.03
C ILE A 92 1.88 26.92 35.85
N TRP A 93 0.91 26.36 35.16
CA TRP A 93 -0.23 25.64 35.72
C TRP A 93 0.07 24.15 35.82
N GLN A 94 -0.41 23.49 36.86
CA GLN A 94 -0.30 22.03 36.99
C GLN A 94 -1.67 21.37 36.84
N VAL A 95 -1.80 20.47 35.85
CA VAL A 95 -3.01 19.68 35.58
C VAL A 95 -2.74 18.25 36.03
N ALA A 96 -3.36 17.80 37.12
CA ALA A 96 -3.22 16.44 37.62
C ALA A 96 -4.52 15.68 37.45
N ILE A 97 -4.46 14.49 36.83
CA ILE A 97 -5.60 13.58 36.71
C ILE A 97 -5.30 12.24 37.37
N ARG A 98 -6.28 11.72 38.10
CA ARG A 98 -6.15 10.49 38.87
C ARG A 98 -7.41 9.62 38.75
N GLY A 99 -7.26 8.43 38.22
CA GLY A 99 -8.27 7.36 38.20
C GLY A 99 -7.78 6.10 38.92
N GLU A 100 -8.57 5.04 38.83
CA GLU A 100 -8.22 3.72 39.37
C GLU A 100 -7.07 3.07 38.58
N ASP A 101 -7.06 3.27 37.27
CA ASP A 101 -6.14 2.69 36.28
C ASP A 101 -5.14 3.70 35.68
N ALA A 102 -5.30 5.00 35.97
CA ALA A 102 -4.54 6.05 35.33
C ALA A 102 -4.08 7.14 36.31
N ARG A 103 -2.87 7.66 36.14
CA ARG A 103 -2.39 8.85 36.85
C ARG A 103 -1.46 9.66 35.95
N ALA A 104 -1.80 10.90 35.66
CA ALA A 104 -0.98 11.80 34.87
C ALA A 104 -0.90 13.18 35.52
N ILE A 105 0.21 13.88 35.30
CA ILE A 105 0.45 15.25 35.73
C ILE A 105 1.10 15.98 34.56
N PHE A 106 0.54 17.14 34.21
CA PHE A 106 1.02 18.02 33.16
C PHE A 106 1.38 19.37 33.76
N GLU A 107 2.38 20.02 33.18
CA GLU A 107 2.73 21.42 33.43
C GLU A 107 2.44 22.21 32.15
N VAL A 108 1.64 23.27 32.28
CA VAL A 108 1.17 24.09 31.16
C VAL A 108 1.58 25.52 31.40
N GLU A 109 2.38 26.09 30.50
CA GLU A 109 2.80 27.48 30.59
C GLU A 109 1.75 28.40 29.95
N VAL A 110 1.24 29.36 30.71
CA VAL A 110 0.30 30.36 30.21
C VAL A 110 1.03 31.68 30.05
N ASN A 111 1.14 32.17 28.82
CA ASN A 111 1.75 33.45 28.47
C ASN A 111 0.75 34.59 28.60
N GLU A 112 1.22 35.79 28.92
CA GLU A 112 0.40 37.00 28.84
C GLU A 112 -0.16 37.12 27.42
N ALA A 113 -1.46 37.42 27.28
CA ALA A 113 -2.09 37.54 25.98
C ALA A 113 -1.27 38.54 25.16
N SER A 114 -0.59 38.04 24.12
CA SER A 114 0.16 38.90 23.21
C SER A 114 -0.84 39.87 22.62
N GLU A 115 -0.74 41.15 23.02
CA GLU A 115 -1.57 42.26 22.56
C GLU A 115 -1.18 42.55 21.10
N THR A 116 -1.41 41.55 20.25
CA THR A 116 -1.20 41.62 18.82
C THR A 116 -2.33 42.49 18.33
N ALA A 117 -2.03 43.76 18.07
CA ALA A 117 -2.96 44.76 17.60
C ALA A 117 -3.64 44.28 16.30
N VAL A 118 -4.76 43.59 16.42
CA VAL A 118 -5.67 43.33 15.31
C VAL A 118 -6.41 44.63 15.05
N THR A 119 -5.90 45.44 14.12
CA THR A 119 -6.67 46.48 13.45
C THR A 119 -7.77 45.81 12.62
N THR A 120 -8.92 45.53 13.25
CA THR A 120 -10.16 45.17 12.55
C THR A 120 -10.78 46.41 11.92
N GLU A 121 -10.67 46.53 10.60
CA GLU A 121 -11.63 47.30 9.79
C GLU A 121 -13.01 46.61 9.86
N GLY A 122 -14.04 47.42 10.09
CA GLY A 122 -15.38 46.96 10.43
C GLY A 122 -16.13 46.33 9.26
N VAL A 123 -16.73 45.16 9.52
CA VAL A 123 -17.91 44.69 8.79
C VAL A 123 -19.03 44.45 9.80
N ASP A 124 -20.07 45.24 9.62
CA ASP A 124 -21.32 45.28 10.37
C ASP A 124 -22.09 43.96 10.17
N SER A 125 -22.37 43.22 11.25
CA SER A 125 -23.30 42.08 11.22
C SER A 125 -24.31 42.17 12.35
N THR A 126 -25.49 42.71 12.01
CA THR A 126 -26.69 42.62 12.84
C THR A 126 -27.32 41.23 12.75
N ALA A 127 -27.66 40.72 13.92
CA ALA A 127 -28.34 39.47 14.20
C ALA A 127 -29.63 39.19 13.40
N SER A 128 -29.91 37.92 13.11
CA SER A 128 -31.30 37.42 13.08
C SER A 128 -31.37 35.90 13.28
N SER A 129 -32.08 35.54 14.33
CA SER A 129 -32.50 34.20 14.74
C SER A 129 -33.74 33.70 13.98
N ALA A 130 -33.75 32.40 13.67
CA ALA A 130 -34.91 31.49 13.53
C ALA A 130 -36.05 31.85 12.54
N GLN A 131 -36.23 31.04 11.48
CA GLN A 131 -37.48 30.30 11.16
C GLN A 131 -37.44 29.58 9.80
N VAL A 132 -37.76 28.28 9.85
CA VAL A 132 -38.68 27.51 8.96
C VAL A 132 -38.58 27.71 7.44
N HIS A 133 -38.13 26.65 6.74
CA HIS A 133 -38.35 26.47 5.30
C HIS A 133 -39.79 25.99 4.98
N GLN A 134 -40.50 26.76 4.16
CA GLN A 134 -41.47 26.27 3.17
C GLN A 134 -41.12 26.84 1.79
N ALA A 135 -41.54 26.08 0.77
CA ALA A 135 -41.15 26.12 -0.64
C ALA A 135 -41.78 27.23 -1.48
N GLU A 136 -41.51 27.16 -2.80
CA GLU A 136 -41.95 28.01 -3.94
C GLU A 136 -41.12 29.29 -4.15
N GLU A 137 -40.85 29.80 -5.36
CA GLU A 137 -41.03 29.40 -6.77
C GLU A 137 -40.48 30.60 -7.60
N VAL A 138 -39.91 30.34 -8.79
CA VAL A 138 -39.79 31.27 -9.96
C VAL A 138 -38.77 32.44 -9.94
N ALA A 139 -37.74 32.22 -10.78
CA ALA A 139 -37.37 32.98 -11.99
C ALA A 139 -36.76 34.41 -11.96
N VAL A 140 -35.60 34.48 -12.63
CA VAL A 140 -35.20 35.42 -13.71
C VAL A 140 -35.17 36.92 -13.41
N ALA A 141 -33.96 37.51 -13.38
CA ALA A 141 -33.51 38.53 -14.35
C ALA A 141 -32.16 39.18 -13.93
N GLU A 142 -31.18 39.09 -14.82
CA GLU A 142 -30.07 40.04 -15.05
C GLU A 142 -30.59 41.41 -15.55
N PRO A 143 -29.75 42.43 -15.87
CA PRO A 143 -28.55 42.96 -15.21
C PRO A 143 -28.60 44.52 -15.15
N ALA A 144 -27.64 45.20 -14.49
CA ALA A 144 -27.24 46.55 -14.91
C ALA A 144 -25.92 47.03 -14.27
N ALA A 145 -25.05 47.47 -15.18
CA ALA A 145 -23.75 48.11 -15.12
C ALA A 145 -23.55 49.36 -14.23
N THR A 146 -22.27 49.79 -14.26
CA THR A 146 -21.69 51.14 -14.04
C THR A 146 -21.49 51.54 -12.56
N GLU A 147 -20.36 52.11 -12.12
CA GLU A 147 -19.44 53.07 -12.74
C GLU A 147 -18.08 53.10 -12.01
N ALA A 148 -17.05 53.59 -12.71
CA ALA A 148 -15.68 53.81 -12.24
C ALA A 148 -15.54 54.94 -11.22
N SER A 149 -14.46 54.93 -10.42
CA SER A 149 -13.71 56.13 -9.99
C SER A 149 -12.38 55.77 -9.31
N THR A 150 -11.27 56.11 -9.96
CA THR A 150 -9.97 56.49 -9.34
C THR A 150 -10.15 57.87 -8.65
N PRO A 151 -9.36 58.26 -7.62
CA PRO A 151 -7.99 58.75 -7.88
C PRO A 151 -6.95 58.59 -6.74
N GLU A 152 -5.70 58.52 -7.18
CA GLU A 152 -4.43 59.14 -6.70
C GLU A 152 -3.85 58.98 -5.27
N PRO A 153 -2.50 59.01 -5.17
CA PRO A 153 -1.70 58.63 -4.00
C PRO A 153 -1.21 59.83 -3.18
N GLY A 154 -0.78 59.58 -1.95
CA GLY A 154 -0.13 60.55 -1.08
C GLY A 154 1.15 59.98 -0.45
N ASP A 155 2.23 60.74 -0.64
CA ASP A 155 3.59 60.57 -0.13
C ASP A 155 3.67 60.37 1.40
N THR A 156 4.76 59.79 1.91
CA THR A 156 5.96 60.49 2.46
C THR A 156 6.72 59.57 3.46
N GLU A 157 8.07 59.54 3.32
CA GLU A 157 9.15 59.62 4.35
C GLU A 157 8.89 59.16 5.82
N ALA A 158 9.84 58.68 6.61
CA ALA A 158 11.25 58.33 6.51
C ALA A 158 11.71 57.73 7.87
N ALA A 159 12.80 56.97 7.82
CA ALA A 159 13.93 56.82 8.76
C ALA A 159 13.77 56.87 10.31
N GLU A 160 14.35 55.86 10.98
CA GLU A 160 15.34 55.94 12.10
C GLU A 160 15.66 54.48 12.54
N THR A 161 16.83 53.87 12.31
CA THR A 161 18.14 53.92 13.01
C THR A 161 18.17 53.58 14.51
N VAL A 162 19.01 52.57 14.83
CA VAL A 162 19.92 52.47 16.02
C VAL A 162 19.22 51.95 17.32
N ASP A 163 19.75 51.08 18.18
CA ASP A 163 21.12 50.68 18.52
C ASP A 163 21.21 49.29 19.22
N THR A 164 22.46 48.86 19.32
CA THR A 164 23.10 47.74 20.04
C THR A 164 23.13 47.82 21.57
N ALA A 165 23.26 46.65 22.24
CA ALA A 165 23.98 46.34 23.50
C ALA A 165 23.72 44.84 23.83
N THR A 166 24.65 43.88 23.98
CA THR A 166 25.92 43.70 24.74
C THR A 166 25.80 43.84 26.27
N GLU A 167 26.05 42.72 26.97
CA GLU A 167 26.48 42.47 28.38
C GLU A 167 25.68 41.28 28.96
N GLU A 168 26.14 40.41 29.85
CA GLU A 168 27.44 40.03 30.44
C GLU A 168 27.15 38.77 31.30
N ALA A 169 28.20 38.05 31.70
CA ALA A 169 28.24 36.75 32.36
C ALA A 169 27.77 36.67 33.84
N ALA A 170 27.48 35.45 34.31
CA ALA A 170 27.81 34.86 35.64
C ALA A 170 27.21 33.43 35.71
N GLU A 171 27.97 32.32 35.73
CA GLU A 171 28.74 31.72 36.84
C GLU A 171 28.01 31.65 38.19
N VAL A 172 27.35 30.53 38.51
CA VAL A 172 27.25 29.94 39.88
C VAL A 172 26.95 28.42 39.80
N ALA A 173 27.90 27.59 40.25
CA ALA A 173 27.64 26.37 41.03
C ALA A 173 28.00 26.70 42.51
N PRO A 174 27.78 25.87 43.57
CA PRO A 174 27.38 24.46 43.61
C PRO A 174 26.37 24.11 44.74
N ALA A 175 25.95 22.83 44.88
CA ALA A 175 25.87 22.14 46.18
C ALA A 175 25.46 20.67 46.03
N ALA A 176 26.23 19.81 46.70
CA ALA A 176 25.97 18.40 46.92
C ALA A 176 25.12 18.19 48.18
N GLU A 177 24.25 17.18 48.20
CA GLU A 177 23.84 16.52 49.44
C GLU A 177 23.54 15.04 49.21
N ALA A 178 23.84 14.25 50.24
CA ALA A 178 24.04 12.80 50.23
C ALA A 178 22.91 12.06 50.99
N ALA A 179 23.04 10.71 51.03
CA ALA A 179 22.29 9.70 51.81
C ALA A 179 20.99 9.20 51.14
N THR A 180 20.64 7.91 51.08
CA THR A 180 21.00 6.67 51.81
C THR A 180 20.39 5.50 51.01
N GLU A 181 21.12 4.45 50.63
CA GLU A 181 21.25 3.17 51.34
C GLU A 181 19.92 2.56 51.83
N THR A 182 19.36 1.63 51.04
CA THR A 182 18.60 0.46 51.54
C THR A 182 18.80 -0.72 50.60
N THR A 183 19.51 -1.72 51.13
CA THR A 183 19.68 -3.08 50.62
C THR A 183 18.48 -3.91 51.05
N GLU A 184 17.78 -4.58 50.13
CA GLU A 184 16.98 -5.76 50.46
C GLU A 184 17.22 -6.87 49.42
N ASP A 185 17.81 -7.94 49.93
CA ASP A 185 17.81 -9.30 49.39
C ASP A 185 16.39 -9.76 49.03
N ASN A 186 16.23 -10.45 47.89
CA ASN A 186 15.57 -11.77 47.88
C ASN A 186 15.72 -12.51 46.54
N ALA A 187 16.50 -13.59 46.61
CA ALA A 187 16.14 -14.96 46.21
C ALA A 187 15.59 -15.23 44.79
N VAL A 188 16.53 -15.58 43.91
CA VAL A 188 16.62 -16.85 43.14
C VAL A 188 15.35 -17.72 43.09
N SER A 189 14.82 -17.90 41.88
CA SER A 189 14.13 -19.14 41.48
C SER A 189 14.50 -19.50 40.04
N ASP A 190 15.36 -20.50 39.92
CA ASP A 190 15.69 -21.21 38.68
C ASP A 190 14.49 -22.05 38.21
N ILE A 191 14.06 -21.88 36.96
CA ILE A 191 13.30 -22.92 36.23
C ILE A 191 13.88 -23.04 34.82
N ASN A 192 14.43 -24.23 34.57
CA ASN A 192 14.97 -24.73 33.31
C ASN A 192 13.97 -24.62 32.14
N ALA A 193 14.42 -24.09 31.01
CA ALA A 193 13.85 -24.36 29.69
C ALA A 193 14.96 -24.94 28.80
N GLU A 194 14.97 -26.27 28.69
CA GLU A 194 15.82 -27.04 27.80
C GLU A 194 14.90 -27.64 26.73
N THR A 195 14.98 -27.15 25.49
CA THR A 195 14.55 -27.92 24.31
C THR A 195 15.36 -27.45 23.10
N THR A 196 16.42 -28.18 22.82
CA THR A 196 17.24 -28.08 21.61
C THR A 196 16.91 -29.32 20.78
N GLU A 197 16.25 -29.16 19.62
CA GLU A 197 16.21 -30.21 18.59
C GLU A 197 16.84 -29.67 17.29
N THR A 198 18.13 -29.95 17.21
CA THR A 198 18.89 -30.54 16.10
C THR A 198 18.32 -30.42 14.68
N SER A 199 19.08 -29.68 13.87
CA SER A 199 19.08 -29.68 12.42
C SER A 199 19.51 -31.03 11.85
N GLU A 200 18.73 -31.59 10.93
CA GLU A 200 19.09 -32.81 10.19
C GLU A 200 19.81 -32.43 8.88
N GLN A 201 20.93 -33.12 8.68
CA GLN A 201 21.95 -32.86 7.68
C GLN A 201 21.76 -33.77 6.46
N VAL A 202 22.15 -33.21 5.32
CA VAL A 202 22.17 -33.75 3.95
C VAL A 202 22.98 -35.05 3.81
N ALA A 203 22.45 -36.01 3.04
CA ALA A 203 23.19 -37.04 2.28
C ALA A 203 22.31 -37.37 1.04
N GLU A 204 22.61 -36.90 -0.17
CA GLU A 204 23.66 -37.32 -1.12
C GLU A 204 23.57 -38.81 -1.50
N GLU A 205 22.82 -39.11 -2.56
CA GLU A 205 22.94 -40.36 -3.32
C GLU A 205 22.89 -40.04 -4.83
N ASN A 206 24.06 -40.19 -5.47
CA ASN A 206 24.25 -40.12 -6.92
C ASN A 206 24.10 -41.52 -7.52
N ALA A 207 23.30 -41.66 -8.59
CA ALA A 207 23.52 -42.70 -9.60
C ALA A 207 23.00 -42.23 -10.98
N PRO A 208 23.74 -42.45 -12.08
CA PRO A 208 23.45 -41.88 -13.40
C PRO A 208 22.67 -42.86 -14.28
N LEU A 209 21.83 -42.34 -15.17
CA LEU A 209 21.36 -43.07 -16.34
C LEU A 209 21.50 -42.19 -17.58
N GLU A 210 22.46 -42.58 -18.42
CA GLU A 210 22.54 -42.28 -19.84
C GLU A 210 21.35 -42.92 -20.58
N GLY A 211 20.89 -42.29 -21.67
CA GLY A 211 19.91 -42.91 -22.56
C GLY A 211 19.35 -41.96 -23.61
N ASP A 212 20.13 -41.73 -24.67
CA ASP A 212 19.64 -41.29 -25.98
C ASP A 212 18.48 -42.15 -26.47
N THR A 213 17.42 -41.56 -27.05
CA THR A 213 17.07 -41.65 -28.48
C THR A 213 15.63 -41.20 -28.78
N GLN A 214 15.54 -40.22 -29.69
CA GLN A 214 14.73 -40.12 -30.91
C GLN A 214 13.24 -40.56 -30.97
N ALA A 215 12.50 -39.66 -31.61
CA ALA A 215 11.16 -39.77 -32.17
C ALA A 215 10.91 -41.02 -33.05
N VAL A 216 9.63 -41.42 -33.17
CA VAL A 216 8.92 -41.71 -34.44
C VAL A 216 7.42 -41.91 -34.16
N THR A 217 6.64 -41.46 -35.14
CA THR A 217 5.19 -41.40 -35.37
C THR A 217 4.42 -42.73 -35.51
N ALA A 218 3.08 -42.60 -35.39
CA ALA A 218 2.00 -43.24 -36.19
C ALA A 218 1.27 -44.50 -35.66
N GLU A 219 -0.04 -44.30 -35.40
CA GLU A 219 -1.19 -44.85 -36.15
C GLU A 219 -1.70 -46.31 -35.94
N GLU A 220 -3.04 -46.39 -35.79
CA GLU A 220 -3.99 -47.50 -36.02
C GLU A 220 -3.85 -48.86 -35.28
N ALA A 221 -4.90 -49.26 -34.54
CA ALA A 221 -5.95 -50.19 -35.03
C ALA A 221 -6.82 -50.79 -33.90
N LEU A 222 -8.13 -50.89 -34.18
CA LEU A 222 -9.14 -51.74 -33.53
C LEU A 222 -8.66 -53.23 -33.47
N THR A 223 -9.16 -54.16 -32.64
CA THR A 223 -10.55 -54.69 -32.58
C THR A 223 -10.61 -55.85 -31.54
N GLU A 224 -11.82 -56.15 -31.07
CA GLU A 224 -12.33 -57.46 -30.59
C GLU A 224 -11.76 -58.12 -29.31
N ALA A 225 -12.61 -58.28 -28.28
CA ALA A 225 -13.36 -59.53 -28.06
C ALA A 225 -14.26 -59.46 -26.80
N GLU A 226 -15.38 -60.15 -26.93
CA GLU A 226 -16.61 -60.18 -26.14
C GLU A 226 -16.57 -61.09 -24.87
N PRO A 227 -17.68 -61.19 -24.10
CA PRO A 227 -17.69 -61.44 -22.65
C PRO A 227 -18.02 -62.89 -22.25
N ILE A 228 -17.89 -63.20 -20.95
CA ILE A 228 -18.56 -64.35 -20.33
C ILE A 228 -19.30 -63.90 -19.07
N ASP A 229 -20.58 -64.26 -19.05
CA ASP A 229 -21.57 -64.07 -18.01
C ASP A 229 -21.69 -65.32 -17.11
N ALA A 230 -22.34 -65.10 -15.95
CA ALA A 230 -23.19 -66.01 -15.21
C ALA A 230 -22.61 -66.85 -14.03
N THR A 231 -22.94 -66.35 -12.83
CA THR A 231 -23.65 -67.05 -11.72
C THR A 231 -23.07 -68.31 -11.07
N GLU A 232 -22.87 -68.26 -9.75
CA GLU A 232 -23.55 -69.15 -8.80
C GLU A 232 -23.45 -68.63 -7.35
N ALA A 233 -24.40 -69.07 -6.53
CA ALA A 233 -24.80 -68.47 -5.28
C ALA A 233 -24.42 -69.31 -4.03
N ASP A 234 -24.36 -68.57 -2.92
CA ASP A 234 -24.95 -68.90 -1.62
C ASP A 234 -24.13 -69.59 -0.49
N THR A 235 -24.41 -69.06 0.70
CA THR A 235 -24.37 -69.62 2.06
C THR A 235 -23.13 -69.56 2.99
N LEU A 236 -23.37 -68.81 4.09
CA LEU A 236 -23.16 -69.13 5.52
C LEU A 236 -21.86 -68.72 6.24
N ALA A 237 -22.03 -67.76 7.18
CA ALA A 237 -21.89 -67.93 8.64
C ALA A 237 -21.13 -66.78 9.34
N GLU A 238 -21.73 -66.33 10.45
CA GLU A 238 -21.41 -65.18 11.27
C GLU A 238 -20.29 -65.42 12.33
N THR A 239 -19.70 -64.30 12.78
CA THR A 239 -19.14 -63.98 14.13
C THR A 239 -17.79 -64.58 14.59
N PRO A 240 -17.09 -63.95 15.58
CA PRO A 240 -16.55 -62.59 15.60
C PRO A 240 -15.06 -62.54 16.03
N ALA A 241 -14.35 -61.44 15.72
CA ALA A 241 -12.96 -61.23 16.15
C ALA A 241 -12.87 -60.67 17.58
N GLU A 242 -12.12 -61.37 18.40
CA GLU A 242 -11.78 -61.08 19.79
C GLU A 242 -10.44 -60.32 19.87
N THR A 243 -10.38 -59.44 20.86
CA THR A 243 -9.29 -58.59 21.35
C THR A 243 -7.99 -59.36 21.63
N ALA A 244 -6.83 -58.78 21.30
CA ALA A 244 -5.57 -59.14 21.95
C ALA A 244 -4.61 -57.95 22.03
N GLU A 245 -4.32 -57.58 23.28
CA GLU A 245 -3.28 -56.67 23.76
C GLU A 245 -1.88 -57.19 23.38
N THR A 246 -0.92 -56.29 23.17
CA THR A 246 0.50 -56.65 23.07
C THR A 246 1.27 -55.94 24.18
N THR A 247 1.79 -56.77 25.09
CA THR A 247 2.61 -56.44 26.25
C THR A 247 4.07 -56.26 25.84
N VAL A 248 4.73 -55.22 26.34
CA VAL A 248 6.18 -55.01 26.21
C VAL A 248 6.88 -55.64 27.42
N GLU A 249 7.84 -56.52 27.15
CA GLU A 249 8.65 -57.24 28.13
C GLU A 249 10.01 -56.52 28.30
N VAL A 250 10.39 -56.30 29.55
CA VAL A 250 11.65 -55.69 30.03
C VAL A 250 12.48 -56.79 30.69
N GLN A 251 13.79 -56.90 30.38
CA GLN A 251 14.88 -57.30 31.32
C GLN A 251 16.30 -57.35 30.67
N PRO A 252 17.43 -57.42 31.43
CA PRO A 252 18.36 -56.28 31.56
C PRO A 252 19.87 -56.62 31.39
N GLU A 253 20.71 -55.59 31.63
CA GLU A 253 22.11 -55.55 32.13
C GLU A 253 23.21 -56.41 31.48
N VAL A 254 24.36 -55.78 31.14
CA VAL A 254 25.70 -56.01 31.76
C VAL A 254 26.69 -54.90 31.32
N ALA A 255 27.52 -54.47 32.28
CA ALA A 255 28.56 -53.44 32.26
C ALA A 255 29.82 -53.75 31.40
N VAL A 256 30.70 -52.75 31.20
CA VAL A 256 32.15 -52.75 31.56
C VAL A 256 32.93 -51.54 30.95
N GLU A 257 33.65 -50.84 31.85
CA GLU A 257 34.94 -50.10 31.78
C GLU A 257 35.24 -48.86 30.89
N ALA A 258 35.91 -47.92 31.57
CA ALA A 258 36.62 -46.70 31.12
C ALA A 258 38.03 -47.03 30.56
N PRO A 259 38.85 -46.10 30.00
CA PRO A 259 39.41 -44.92 30.72
C PRO A 259 39.72 -43.62 29.92
N GLU A 260 39.91 -42.54 30.70
CA GLU A 260 40.84 -41.38 30.60
C GLU A 260 41.41 -40.87 29.25
N ALA A 261 41.29 -39.55 29.00
CA ALA A 261 42.42 -38.59 29.07
C ALA A 261 42.06 -37.16 28.53
N SER A 262 42.36 -36.14 29.34
CA SER A 262 42.62 -34.72 28.98
C SER A 262 43.99 -34.60 28.27
N PRO A 263 44.44 -33.46 27.65
CA PRO A 263 44.29 -32.08 28.20
C PRO A 263 44.34 -30.86 27.20
N ALA A 264 44.21 -29.68 27.81
CA ALA A 264 45.00 -28.45 27.63
C ALA A 264 44.66 -27.40 26.54
N THR A 265 44.18 -26.27 27.07
CA THR A 265 44.33 -24.86 26.65
C THR A 265 45.81 -24.44 26.46
N PRO A 266 46.07 -23.36 25.71
CA PRO A 266 46.92 -22.31 26.28
C PRO A 266 46.39 -20.88 26.08
N GLU A 267 46.53 -20.11 27.16
CA GLU A 267 46.56 -18.64 27.20
C GLU A 267 47.92 -18.10 26.71
N GLY A 268 47.93 -16.82 26.33
CA GLY A 268 49.14 -15.98 26.25
C GLY A 268 49.04 -14.92 25.14
N SER A 269 48.51 -13.72 25.39
CA SER A 269 49.24 -12.51 25.83
C SER A 269 50.37 -12.04 24.88
N SER A 270 50.24 -10.83 24.31
CA SER A 270 51.15 -9.66 24.53
C SER A 270 51.11 -8.64 23.37
N GLU A 271 51.03 -7.36 23.76
CA GLU A 271 51.70 -6.15 23.21
C GLU A 271 51.50 -5.79 21.71
N THR A 272 50.82 -4.67 21.39
CA THR A 272 51.32 -3.27 21.39
C THR A 272 52.49 -3.00 20.43
N THR A 273 52.22 -2.32 19.31
CA THR A 273 52.98 -1.12 18.88
C THR A 273 52.31 -0.41 17.70
N ALA A 274 52.27 0.92 17.80
CA ALA A 274 51.90 1.87 16.77
C ALA A 274 53.14 2.36 15.99
N ALA A 275 52.94 2.76 14.73
CA ALA A 275 53.60 3.85 13.96
C ALA A 275 53.40 3.56 12.46
N THR A 276 52.62 4.36 11.72
CA THR A 276 53.05 5.60 11.02
C THR A 276 54.18 5.38 10.02
N GLU A 277 53.87 5.32 8.71
CA GLU A 277 54.68 6.03 7.71
C GLU A 277 53.90 6.23 6.40
N ALA A 278 54.15 7.39 5.80
CA ALA A 278 53.51 7.95 4.64
C ALA A 278 54.37 7.78 3.36
N ALA A 279 53.70 7.90 2.21
CA ALA A 279 54.18 8.43 0.93
C ALA A 279 55.20 7.61 0.10
N LEU A 280 54.81 7.23 -1.14
CA LEU A 280 55.22 7.88 -2.42
C LEU A 280 55.04 6.93 -3.64
N VAL A 281 54.25 7.40 -4.61
CA VAL A 281 54.54 7.55 -6.06
C VAL A 281 55.16 6.39 -6.87
N ALA A 282 54.46 5.98 -7.95
CA ALA A 282 54.95 5.89 -9.36
C ALA A 282 53.85 5.26 -10.24
N GLU A 283 53.19 6.00 -11.16
CA GLU A 283 53.55 6.14 -12.59
C GLU A 283 53.99 4.84 -13.29
N ALA A 284 53.13 4.30 -14.17
CA ALA A 284 53.56 3.57 -15.37
C ALA A 284 52.41 3.40 -16.39
N SER A 285 52.53 4.11 -17.50
CA SER A 285 52.02 3.81 -18.85
C SER A 285 53.13 4.27 -19.82
N PRO A 286 53.27 3.84 -21.08
CA PRO A 286 52.54 2.82 -21.86
C PRO A 286 53.48 1.78 -22.53
N ALA A 287 52.92 0.78 -23.21
CA ALA A 287 53.65 -0.01 -24.19
C ALA A 287 52.84 -0.20 -25.48
N GLU A 288 53.31 0.45 -26.55
CA GLU A 288 53.05 0.08 -27.94
C GLU A 288 53.62 -1.31 -28.24
N ALA A 289 52.91 -2.14 -29.02
CA ALA A 289 53.19 -2.29 -30.45
C ALA A 289 52.63 -3.61 -31.04
N GLN A 290 52.19 -3.46 -32.29
CA GLN A 290 52.26 -4.39 -33.44
C GLN A 290 50.95 -4.90 -34.05
N ALA A 291 50.74 -4.34 -35.24
CA ALA A 291 49.85 -4.69 -36.32
C ALA A 291 49.91 -6.15 -36.78
N THR A 292 48.78 -6.68 -37.28
CA THR A 292 48.76 -7.60 -38.43
C THR A 292 47.42 -7.54 -39.18
N GLU A 293 47.55 -7.30 -40.49
CA GLU A 293 46.75 -7.71 -41.66
C GLU A 293 45.21 -7.56 -41.75
N GLU A 294 44.87 -6.74 -42.74
CA GLU A 294 43.66 -6.66 -43.59
C GLU A 294 43.23 -8.03 -44.17
N PRO A 295 41.91 -8.26 -44.39
CA PRO A 295 41.49 -8.39 -45.79
C PRO A 295 40.14 -7.74 -46.14
N ASP A 296 40.09 -7.32 -47.41
CA ASP A 296 38.98 -6.75 -48.19
C ASP A 296 37.72 -7.65 -48.31
N PRO A 297 36.57 -7.08 -48.76
CA PRO A 297 35.23 -7.60 -48.53
C PRO A 297 34.72 -8.52 -49.63
N GLN A 298 33.88 -9.50 -49.26
CA GLN A 298 32.98 -10.18 -50.19
C GLN A 298 31.53 -9.97 -49.80
N SER A 299 30.83 -9.35 -50.73
CA SER A 299 29.39 -9.25 -50.95
C SER A 299 28.63 -10.55 -50.73
N SER A 300 27.46 -10.47 -50.09
CA SER A 300 26.35 -11.41 -50.28
C SER A 300 25.03 -10.65 -50.15
N GLU A 301 24.46 -10.31 -51.30
CA GLU A 301 23.03 -10.03 -51.45
C GLU A 301 22.23 -11.23 -50.94
N THR A 302 21.19 -10.98 -50.14
CA THR A 302 20.09 -11.94 -49.97
C THR A 302 18.78 -11.18 -50.04
N THR A 303 18.20 -11.23 -51.23
CA THR A 303 16.81 -10.93 -51.54
C THR A 303 15.92 -11.96 -50.85
N ALA A 304 14.92 -11.53 -50.08
CA ALA A 304 13.80 -12.37 -49.68
C ALA A 304 12.50 -11.56 -49.76
N GLU A 305 11.66 -11.97 -50.70
CA GLU A 305 10.30 -11.54 -50.97
C GLU A 305 9.40 -11.72 -49.73
N THR A 306 8.52 -10.76 -49.46
CA THR A 306 7.35 -10.96 -48.59
C THR A 306 6.08 -10.86 -49.45
N PRO A 307 5.22 -11.89 -49.49
CA PRO A 307 4.00 -11.86 -50.27
C PRO A 307 2.88 -11.13 -49.51
N ALA A 308 2.16 -10.31 -50.25
CA ALA A 308 0.84 -9.82 -49.88
C ALA A 308 -0.17 -10.98 -49.93
N GLU A 309 -0.96 -11.16 -48.87
CA GLU A 309 -2.20 -11.91 -48.98
C GLU A 309 -3.35 -11.22 -48.24
N THR A 310 -4.30 -10.85 -49.08
CA THR A 310 -5.63 -10.32 -48.85
C THR A 310 -6.50 -11.31 -48.06
N MET A 311 -7.18 -10.87 -47.00
CA MET A 311 -8.48 -11.43 -46.65
C MET A 311 -9.41 -10.35 -46.11
N ALA A 312 -10.45 -10.11 -46.91
CA ALA A 312 -11.64 -9.39 -46.55
C ALA A 312 -12.59 -10.33 -45.79
N GLU A 313 -13.21 -9.85 -44.72
CA GLU A 313 -14.51 -10.39 -44.31
C GLU A 313 -15.37 -9.25 -43.73
N ALA A 314 -16.57 -9.16 -44.30
CA ALA A 314 -17.57 -8.13 -44.03
C ALA A 314 -18.46 -8.54 -42.86
N ALA A 315 -18.82 -7.58 -42.03
CA ALA A 315 -20.08 -7.62 -41.30
C ALA A 315 -20.61 -6.20 -41.10
N ASP A 316 -21.65 -5.94 -41.88
CA ASP A 316 -22.61 -4.85 -41.84
C ASP A 316 -23.48 -4.98 -40.57
N GLU A 317 -23.64 -3.92 -39.79
CA GLU A 317 -24.95 -3.30 -39.49
C GLU A 317 -24.91 -2.40 -38.24
N SER A 318 -25.59 -1.26 -38.42
CA SER A 318 -26.33 -0.46 -37.44
C SER A 318 -25.71 0.84 -36.94
N GLN A 319 -26.12 1.88 -37.67
CA GLN A 319 -26.01 3.30 -37.39
C GLN A 319 -26.85 3.71 -36.16
N ALA A 320 -26.26 4.54 -35.31
CA ALA A 320 -26.99 5.53 -34.51
C ALA A 320 -26.22 6.86 -34.59
N GLN A 321 -26.65 7.67 -35.55
CA GLN A 321 -26.16 8.98 -35.90
C GLN A 321 -26.59 9.99 -34.83
N THR A 322 -25.63 10.59 -34.13
CA THR A 322 -25.86 11.81 -33.33
C THR A 322 -24.99 12.90 -33.95
N ASP A 323 -25.64 13.84 -34.63
CA ASP A 323 -25.03 15.05 -35.18
C ASP A 323 -24.44 15.90 -34.05
N VAL A 324 -23.11 16.00 -34.00
CA VAL A 324 -22.40 17.09 -33.32
C VAL A 324 -21.47 17.71 -34.35
N ALA A 325 -21.60 19.02 -34.51
CA ALA A 325 -20.91 19.83 -35.49
C ALA A 325 -19.38 19.67 -35.38
N GLN A 326 -18.76 19.19 -36.46
CA GLN A 326 -17.32 19.27 -36.67
C GLN A 326 -16.93 20.74 -36.85
N ALA A 327 -16.16 21.27 -35.90
CA ALA A 327 -15.26 22.37 -36.17
C ALA A 327 -14.11 21.82 -37.03
N GLU A 328 -13.86 22.46 -38.17
CA GLU A 328 -12.72 22.15 -39.04
C GLU A 328 -11.42 22.43 -38.28
N ASP A 329 -10.71 21.37 -37.88
CA ASP A 329 -9.30 21.42 -37.51
C ASP A 329 -8.49 21.79 -38.76
N VAL A 330 -8.11 23.07 -38.86
CA VAL A 330 -7.13 23.54 -39.83
C VAL A 330 -5.74 23.27 -39.25
N ALA A 331 -5.27 22.04 -39.41
CA ALA A 331 -3.85 21.70 -39.28
C ALA A 331 -3.07 22.28 -40.47
N GLY A 332 -2.93 23.60 -40.50
CA GLY A 332 -2.03 24.30 -41.40
C GLY A 332 -0.64 24.30 -40.77
N SER A 333 0.29 23.55 -41.32
CA SER A 333 1.72 23.65 -41.02
C SER A 333 2.16 25.09 -41.30
N SER A 334 2.18 25.93 -40.25
CA SER A 334 2.63 27.31 -40.35
C SER A 334 4.13 27.29 -40.57
N GLU A 335 4.55 27.73 -41.76
CA GLU A 335 5.96 27.85 -42.14
C GLU A 335 6.63 28.80 -41.13
N ALA A 336 7.50 28.25 -40.28
CA ALA A 336 8.10 28.97 -39.15
C ALA A 336 8.72 30.30 -39.64
N ALA A 337 8.21 31.41 -39.13
CA ALA A 337 8.72 32.73 -39.46
C ALA A 337 10.21 32.80 -39.09
N THR A 338 11.06 33.02 -40.09
CA THR A 338 12.50 33.17 -39.86
C THR A 338 12.71 34.41 -38.97
N PRO A 339 13.41 34.30 -37.83
CA PRO A 339 13.54 35.40 -36.87
C PRO A 339 14.12 36.63 -37.57
N LEU A 340 13.46 37.77 -37.44
CA LEU A 340 13.91 39.03 -38.02
C LEU A 340 15.26 39.42 -37.39
N PRO A 341 16.38 39.44 -38.14
CA PRO A 341 17.66 39.76 -37.55
C PRO A 341 17.71 41.24 -37.13
N GLY A 342 18.01 41.50 -35.86
CA GLY A 342 18.22 42.85 -35.32
C GLY A 342 17.01 43.50 -34.64
N VAL A 343 16.00 42.72 -34.22
CA VAL A 343 14.92 43.22 -33.36
C VAL A 343 15.48 43.52 -31.98
N ASP A 344 15.23 44.74 -31.48
CA ASP A 344 15.58 45.12 -30.11
C ASP A 344 14.76 44.27 -29.13
N PRO A 345 15.37 43.50 -28.21
CA PRO A 345 14.64 42.64 -27.28
C PRO A 345 13.61 43.42 -26.46
N SER A 346 13.86 44.69 -26.16
CA SER A 346 12.92 45.55 -25.42
C SER A 346 11.65 45.90 -26.22
N SER A 347 11.67 45.71 -27.54
CA SER A 347 10.53 45.95 -28.44
C SER A 347 9.66 44.72 -28.69
N VAL A 348 10.11 43.54 -28.23
CA VAL A 348 9.33 42.30 -28.29
C VAL A 348 8.44 42.23 -27.06
N SER A 349 7.16 41.92 -27.21
CA SER A 349 6.25 41.50 -26.13
C SER A 349 5.98 40.01 -26.26
N VAL A 350 5.88 39.28 -25.15
CA VAL A 350 5.65 37.83 -25.17
C VAL A 350 4.21 37.56 -24.75
N THR A 351 3.51 36.67 -25.44
CA THR A 351 2.13 36.31 -25.12
C THR A 351 1.95 34.81 -25.20
N LEU A 352 1.14 34.25 -24.29
CA LEU A 352 0.72 32.85 -24.33
C LEU A 352 -0.55 32.71 -25.19
N GLU A 353 -0.53 31.80 -26.16
CA GLU A 353 -1.69 31.45 -27.00
C GLU A 353 -1.90 29.94 -26.95
N GLY A 354 -2.67 29.47 -25.95
CA GLY A 354 -2.83 28.04 -25.68
C GLY A 354 -1.51 27.40 -25.26
N SER A 355 -1.06 26.38 -26.00
CA SER A 355 0.26 25.75 -25.81
C SER A 355 1.38 26.43 -26.61
N SER A 356 1.12 27.54 -27.30
CA SER A 356 2.13 28.29 -28.03
C SER A 356 2.59 29.52 -27.25
N VAL A 357 3.87 29.88 -27.39
CA VAL A 357 4.43 31.13 -26.88
C VAL A 357 4.90 31.98 -28.04
N LEU A 358 4.35 33.19 -28.11
CA LEU A 358 4.51 34.09 -29.24
C LEU A 358 5.28 35.34 -28.81
N GLY A 359 6.40 35.61 -29.48
CA GLY A 359 7.09 36.89 -29.38
C GLY A 359 6.62 37.83 -30.49
N GLN A 360 6.06 38.98 -30.13
CA GLN A 360 5.59 39.99 -31.08
C GLN A 360 6.43 41.26 -31.03
N ALA A 361 6.95 41.70 -32.18
CA ALA A 361 7.64 42.98 -32.32
C ALA A 361 6.79 43.93 -33.18
N ASN A 362 6.39 45.08 -32.63
CA ASN A 362 5.53 46.05 -33.32
C ASN A 362 4.21 45.44 -33.85
N GLY A 363 3.64 44.47 -33.14
CA GLY A 363 2.41 43.77 -33.54
C GLY A 363 2.56 42.73 -34.64
N ALA A 364 3.79 42.43 -35.08
CA ALA A 364 4.10 41.31 -35.98
C ALA A 364 4.79 40.19 -35.20
N GLU A 365 4.52 38.93 -35.57
CA GLU A 365 5.20 37.76 -35.02
C GLU A 365 6.70 37.82 -35.36
N ALA A 366 7.53 37.88 -34.32
CA ALA A 366 8.99 37.85 -34.41
C ALA A 366 9.52 36.42 -34.31
N TRP A 367 8.91 35.61 -33.44
CA TRP A 367 9.22 34.20 -33.24
C TRP A 367 8.03 33.50 -32.56
N ARG A 368 7.99 32.18 -32.66
CA ARG A 368 6.99 31.31 -32.06
C ARG A 368 7.65 30.05 -31.51
N LEU A 369 7.23 29.65 -30.32
CA LEU A 369 7.64 28.41 -29.65
C LEU A 369 6.39 27.58 -29.39
N ASP A 370 6.20 26.53 -30.18
CA ASP A 370 5.06 25.63 -30.06
C ASP A 370 5.38 24.44 -29.18
N PHE A 371 4.46 24.06 -28.30
CA PHE A 371 4.56 22.86 -27.49
C PHE A 371 3.50 21.85 -27.94
N PRO A 372 3.88 20.58 -28.22
CA PRO A 372 2.95 19.52 -28.61
C PRO A 372 1.83 19.32 -27.59
N VAL A 373 0.70 18.77 -28.05
CA VAL A 373 -0.33 18.26 -27.12
C VAL A 373 0.33 17.19 -26.24
N ASP A 374 -0.03 17.15 -24.95
CA ASP A 374 0.52 16.22 -23.95
C ASP A 374 1.99 16.47 -23.53
N SER A 375 2.57 17.63 -23.89
CA SER A 375 3.87 18.09 -23.35
C SER A 375 3.74 18.90 -22.05
N GLY A 376 2.57 18.88 -21.41
CA GLY A 376 2.29 19.63 -20.19
C GLY A 376 1.62 20.97 -20.44
N GLU A 377 1.09 21.58 -19.37
CA GLU A 377 0.40 22.86 -19.47
C GLU A 377 1.40 24.03 -19.46
N THR A 378 1.17 25.01 -20.33
CA THR A 378 1.92 26.27 -20.36
C THR A 378 1.19 27.34 -19.58
N ALA A 379 1.78 27.81 -18.48
CA ALA A 379 1.16 28.76 -17.57
C ALA A 379 2.19 29.64 -16.86
N GLY A 380 1.77 30.82 -16.41
CA GLY A 380 2.66 31.83 -15.84
C GLY A 380 3.54 32.48 -16.91
N LEU A 381 3.59 33.81 -16.94
CA LEU A 381 4.48 34.56 -17.82
C LEU A 381 4.95 35.82 -17.10
N LEU A 382 6.27 35.97 -16.99
CA LEU A 382 6.89 37.19 -16.49
C LEU A 382 7.89 37.71 -17.51
N GLU A 383 7.67 38.94 -17.98
CA GLU A 383 8.57 39.60 -18.91
C GLU A 383 9.55 40.54 -18.19
N THR A 384 10.78 40.54 -18.66
CA THR A 384 11.82 41.52 -18.32
C THR A 384 12.27 42.23 -19.61
N PRO A 385 13.16 43.23 -19.55
CA PRO A 385 13.63 43.92 -20.76
C PRO A 385 14.33 43.01 -21.78
N THR A 386 14.99 41.95 -21.33
CA THR A 386 15.81 41.06 -22.19
C THR A 386 15.44 39.59 -22.11
N ARG A 387 14.68 39.18 -21.09
CA ARG A 387 14.25 37.79 -20.85
C ARG A 387 12.75 37.69 -20.71
N ALA A 388 12.21 36.52 -20.98
CA ALA A 388 10.89 36.13 -20.51
C ALA A 388 11.01 34.84 -19.71
N TYR A 389 10.21 34.71 -18.66
CA TYR A 389 10.11 33.52 -17.84
C TYR A 389 8.71 32.94 -17.98
N MET A 390 8.62 31.63 -18.21
CA MET A 390 7.33 30.95 -18.37
C MET A 390 7.36 29.59 -17.70
N GLY A 391 6.21 29.11 -17.27
CA GLY A 391 6.04 27.74 -16.81
C GLY A 391 5.57 26.85 -17.96
N HIS A 392 6.16 25.67 -18.07
CA HIS A 392 5.67 24.61 -18.94
C HIS A 392 5.89 23.25 -18.26
N GLY A 393 4.81 22.47 -18.10
CA GLY A 393 4.83 21.29 -17.25
C GLY A 393 5.28 21.64 -15.82
N ASN A 394 6.23 20.87 -15.29
CA ASN A 394 6.87 21.15 -14.00
C ASN A 394 8.13 22.02 -14.09
N SER A 395 8.41 22.67 -15.22
CA SER A 395 9.67 23.42 -15.42
C SER A 395 9.48 24.90 -15.70
N LEU A 396 10.27 25.72 -15.02
CA LEU A 396 10.43 27.15 -15.32
C LEU A 396 11.43 27.28 -16.47
N LEU A 397 11.02 27.93 -17.55
CA LEU A 397 11.88 28.23 -18.69
C LEU A 397 12.33 29.68 -18.66
N GLU A 398 13.61 29.92 -18.88
CA GLU A 398 14.16 31.24 -19.23
C GLU A 398 14.29 31.33 -20.75
N LEU A 399 13.61 32.29 -21.35
CA LEU A 399 13.64 32.56 -22.78
C LEU A 399 14.46 33.82 -23.09
N ASP A 400 15.23 33.76 -24.18
CA ASP A 400 15.74 34.95 -24.83
C ASP A 400 14.61 35.65 -25.59
N LYS A 401 14.25 36.85 -25.15
CA LYS A 401 13.12 37.60 -25.69
C LYS A 401 13.30 37.97 -27.17
N SER A 402 14.53 38.06 -27.66
CA SER A 402 14.81 38.46 -29.05
C SER A 402 14.51 37.38 -30.08
N ASN A 403 14.63 36.10 -29.72
CA ASN A 403 14.56 34.98 -30.67
C ASN A 403 13.76 33.77 -30.17
N GLY A 404 13.23 33.80 -28.94
CA GLY A 404 12.44 32.71 -28.37
C GLY A 404 13.25 31.51 -27.91
N LYS A 405 14.59 31.60 -27.91
CA LYS A 405 15.45 30.49 -27.52
C LYS A 405 15.36 30.22 -26.02
N VAL A 406 15.17 28.96 -25.63
CA VAL A 406 15.25 28.50 -24.24
C VAL A 406 16.72 28.50 -23.82
N LEU A 407 17.03 29.20 -22.75
CA LEU A 407 18.38 29.36 -22.22
C LEU A 407 18.62 28.46 -21.02
N ASN A 408 17.64 28.37 -20.13
CA ASN A 408 17.69 27.59 -18.91
C ASN A 408 16.33 26.96 -18.63
N ARG A 409 16.38 25.85 -17.90
CA ARG A 409 15.22 25.07 -17.47
C ARG A 409 15.43 24.63 -16.03
N TRP A 410 14.49 24.98 -15.16
CA TRP A 410 14.51 24.59 -13.75
C TRP A 410 13.29 23.74 -13.44
N ALA A 411 13.51 22.45 -13.16
CA ALA A 411 12.46 21.55 -12.74
C ALA A 411 12.06 21.84 -11.28
N LEU A 412 10.76 22.05 -11.06
CA LEU A 412 10.11 22.34 -9.78
C LEU A 412 9.20 21.17 -9.36
N ALA A 413 8.61 21.26 -8.18
CA ALA A 413 7.88 20.15 -7.57
C ALA A 413 6.68 19.67 -8.40
N GLY A 414 5.91 20.57 -9.01
CA GLY A 414 4.73 20.21 -9.78
C GLY A 414 4.40 21.21 -10.88
N GLN A 415 3.19 21.13 -11.43
CA GLN A 415 2.75 21.97 -12.54
C GLN A 415 2.82 23.46 -12.16
N ILE A 416 3.53 24.27 -12.94
CA ILE A 416 3.62 25.72 -12.66
C ILE A 416 2.27 26.37 -12.94
N ARG A 417 1.84 27.24 -12.02
CA ARG A 417 0.57 27.98 -12.09
C ARG A 417 0.78 29.49 -12.22
N ASP A 418 1.74 30.03 -11.48
CA ASP A 418 2.00 31.47 -11.47
C ASP A 418 3.49 31.77 -11.31
N ILE A 419 3.92 32.90 -11.88
CA ILE A 419 5.28 33.41 -11.81
C ILE A 419 5.19 34.91 -11.54
N SER A 420 5.80 35.35 -10.44
CA SER A 420 5.85 36.75 -10.05
C SER A 420 7.26 37.14 -9.62
N GLY A 421 7.50 38.45 -9.43
CA GLY A 421 8.78 38.97 -8.94
C GLY A 421 9.56 39.77 -9.99
N ALA A 422 10.89 39.79 -9.83
CA ALA A 422 11.82 40.55 -10.66
C ALA A 422 12.86 39.62 -11.30
N ALA A 423 13.61 40.12 -12.28
CA ALA A 423 14.57 39.31 -13.05
C ALA A 423 15.60 38.55 -12.20
N GLU A 424 15.97 39.09 -11.04
CA GLU A 424 16.98 38.54 -10.13
C GLU A 424 16.39 37.65 -9.03
N SER A 425 15.07 37.75 -8.78
CA SER A 425 14.35 37.05 -7.71
C SER A 425 12.92 36.77 -8.17
N LEU A 426 12.69 35.52 -8.59
CA LEU A 426 11.40 35.04 -9.07
C LEU A 426 10.72 34.23 -7.98
N THR A 427 9.44 34.49 -7.77
CA THR A 427 8.56 33.67 -6.95
C THR A 427 7.70 32.82 -7.88
N VAL A 428 7.90 31.51 -7.85
CA VAL A 428 7.18 30.56 -8.72
C VAL A 428 6.23 29.73 -7.88
N THR A 429 4.95 29.72 -8.23
CA THR A 429 3.95 28.88 -7.57
C THR A 429 3.63 27.67 -8.45
N THR A 430 3.79 26.49 -7.86
CA THR A 430 3.47 25.19 -8.46
C THR A 430 2.25 24.58 -7.79
N GLN A 431 1.49 23.78 -8.53
CA GLN A 431 0.47 22.91 -8.00
C GLN A 431 1.08 21.55 -7.66
N VAL A 432 0.82 21.05 -6.46
CA VAL A 432 1.27 19.74 -5.98
C VAL A 432 0.04 19.03 -5.39
N GLY A 433 -0.52 18.08 -6.15
CA GLY A 433 -1.80 17.46 -5.80
C GLY A 433 -2.93 18.50 -5.70
N ALA A 434 -3.58 18.54 -4.53
CA ALA A 434 -4.63 19.53 -4.23
C ALA A 434 -4.10 20.87 -3.69
N GLY A 435 -2.81 20.95 -3.38
CA GLY A 435 -2.15 22.12 -2.78
C GLY A 435 -1.35 22.96 -3.77
N ALA A 436 -0.75 24.01 -3.26
CA ALA A 436 0.21 24.84 -3.99
C ALA A 436 1.51 25.00 -3.18
N GLN A 437 2.64 25.00 -3.86
CA GLN A 437 3.96 25.21 -3.26
C GLN A 437 4.68 26.34 -3.99
N THR A 438 5.28 27.25 -3.23
CA THR A 438 6.02 28.40 -3.76
C THR A 438 7.52 28.17 -3.63
N PHE A 439 8.27 28.55 -4.68
CA PHE A 439 9.72 28.47 -4.77
C PHE A 439 10.31 29.84 -5.07
N GLN A 440 11.45 30.15 -4.46
CA GLN A 440 12.26 31.32 -4.80
C GLN A 440 13.39 30.91 -5.73
N VAL A 441 13.44 31.53 -6.90
CA VAL A 441 14.53 31.37 -7.86
C VAL A 441 15.35 32.66 -7.88
N GLU A 442 16.49 32.63 -7.21
CA GLU A 442 17.41 33.76 -7.10
C GLU A 442 18.64 33.52 -7.97
N ASN A 443 18.91 34.42 -8.91
CA ASN A 443 20.04 34.31 -9.84
C ASN A 443 20.14 32.94 -10.56
N GLY A 444 18.99 32.34 -10.88
CA GLY A 444 18.92 31.02 -11.52
C GLY A 444 19.23 29.84 -10.59
N VAL A 445 19.16 30.03 -9.28
CA VAL A 445 19.29 28.98 -8.26
C VAL A 445 17.99 28.91 -7.46
N ILE A 446 17.45 27.70 -7.32
CA ILE A 446 16.28 27.46 -6.47
C ILE A 446 16.77 27.40 -5.02
N ALA A 447 16.20 28.22 -4.15
CA ALA A 447 16.61 28.30 -2.75
C ALA A 447 16.18 27.04 -1.97
N GLU A 448 14.99 26.53 -2.26
CA GLU A 448 14.38 25.40 -1.56
C GLU A 448 14.75 24.04 -2.19
N PRO A 449 14.80 22.96 -1.39
CA PRO A 449 14.95 21.61 -1.93
C PRO A 449 13.71 21.21 -2.74
N VAL A 450 13.92 20.80 -3.99
CA VAL A 450 12.84 20.37 -4.88
C VAL A 450 12.59 18.87 -4.78
N ARG A 451 11.41 18.51 -4.27
CA ARG A 451 10.83 17.17 -4.28
C ARG A 451 9.61 17.15 -5.19
N PHE A 452 9.56 16.23 -6.14
CA PHE A 452 8.51 16.19 -7.14
C PHE A 452 7.19 15.65 -6.58
N ALA A 453 6.08 16.16 -7.10
CA ALA A 453 4.72 15.65 -6.91
C ALA A 453 4.63 14.22 -7.44
N ALA A 454 3.68 13.42 -6.97
CA ALA A 454 3.60 12.01 -7.35
C ALA A 454 2.75 11.76 -8.60
N GLU A 455 2.59 12.76 -9.47
CA GLU A 455 1.75 12.70 -10.68
C GLU A 455 2.55 12.13 -11.87
N PRO A 456 2.22 10.93 -12.40
CA PRO A 456 3.02 10.28 -13.45
C PRO A 456 3.18 11.10 -14.74
N GLU A 457 2.20 11.92 -15.07
CA GLU A 457 2.18 12.78 -16.26
C GLU A 457 3.32 13.82 -16.24
N LEU A 458 3.80 14.21 -15.06
CA LEU A 458 4.90 15.18 -14.89
C LEU A 458 6.28 14.64 -15.28
N PHE A 459 6.42 13.33 -15.57
CA PHE A 459 7.73 12.72 -15.81
C PHE A 459 7.97 12.32 -17.27
N SER A 460 6.94 12.35 -18.12
CA SER A 460 7.06 11.99 -19.54
C SER A 460 6.98 13.18 -20.50
N TRP A 461 6.61 14.37 -20.01
CA TRP A 461 6.28 15.49 -20.87
C TRP A 461 7.44 16.04 -21.70
N LEU A 462 8.69 16.04 -21.20
CA LEU A 462 9.88 16.46 -21.96
C LEU A 462 10.15 15.54 -23.17
N LYS A 463 9.86 14.25 -23.00
CA LYS A 463 9.95 13.27 -24.08
C LYS A 463 8.88 13.55 -25.12
N ASN A 464 7.65 13.85 -24.70
CA ASN A 464 6.56 14.25 -25.60
C ASN A 464 6.86 15.58 -26.30
N GLU A 465 7.49 16.54 -25.62
CA GLU A 465 7.94 17.81 -26.20
C GLU A 465 8.93 17.58 -27.36
N ALA A 466 9.76 16.54 -27.31
CA ALA A 466 10.72 16.20 -28.35
C ALA A 466 10.11 15.46 -29.56
N GLU A 467 8.82 15.11 -29.53
CA GLU A 467 8.11 14.50 -30.66
C GLU A 467 7.66 15.57 -31.67
N VAL A 468 8.64 16.18 -32.35
CA VAL A 468 8.46 17.21 -33.37
C VAL A 468 8.96 16.77 -34.74
N ASP A 469 8.44 17.38 -35.80
CA ASP A 469 8.81 17.03 -37.18
C ASP A 469 10.28 17.33 -37.52
N ASN A 470 10.87 18.36 -36.90
CA ASN A 470 12.27 18.78 -37.14
C ASN A 470 13.03 18.94 -35.81
N PRO A 471 13.56 17.84 -35.24
CA PRO A 471 14.25 17.86 -33.95
C PRO A 471 15.50 18.75 -33.96
N ALA A 472 16.30 18.76 -35.03
CA ALA A 472 17.49 19.62 -35.16
C ALA A 472 17.16 21.11 -35.00
N GLN A 473 16.14 21.61 -35.69
CA GLN A 473 15.72 23.01 -35.56
C GLN A 473 15.17 23.29 -34.16
N ARG A 474 14.39 22.36 -33.61
CA ARG A 474 13.87 22.49 -32.25
C ARG A 474 14.98 22.48 -31.21
N LEU A 475 16.06 21.72 -31.42
CA LEU A 475 17.23 21.67 -30.55
C LEU A 475 18.00 23.00 -30.55
N GLU A 476 18.07 23.70 -31.69
CA GLU A 476 18.66 25.04 -31.74
C GLU A 476 17.85 26.07 -30.91
N GLN A 477 16.51 25.90 -30.91
CA GLN A 477 15.56 26.72 -30.14
C GLN A 477 15.51 26.34 -28.66
N ASP A 478 15.59 25.05 -28.33
CA ASP A 478 15.59 24.53 -26.98
C ASP A 478 16.71 23.48 -26.77
N PRO A 479 17.94 23.94 -26.50
CA PRO A 479 19.06 23.06 -26.17
C PRO A 479 18.97 22.48 -24.75
N THR A 480 17.88 22.71 -24.01
CA THR A 480 17.73 22.21 -22.63
C THR A 480 16.95 20.89 -22.55
N ASN A 481 16.26 20.49 -23.63
CA ASN A 481 15.52 19.23 -23.67
C ASN A 481 16.45 18.06 -24.08
N PRO A 482 16.70 17.08 -23.18
CA PRO A 482 17.64 15.99 -23.45
C PRO A 482 17.16 15.03 -24.55
N TYR A 483 15.85 14.92 -24.78
CA TYR A 483 15.32 13.98 -25.76
C TYR A 483 15.47 14.47 -27.21
N LEU A 484 15.60 15.78 -27.43
CA LEU A 484 15.94 16.33 -28.75
C LEU A 484 17.36 15.92 -29.18
N TYR A 485 18.31 15.91 -28.25
CA TYR A 485 19.67 15.39 -28.51
C TYR A 485 19.64 13.92 -28.90
N LEU A 486 18.81 13.09 -28.23
CA LEU A 486 18.65 11.68 -28.60
C LEU A 486 18.07 11.49 -30.00
N LYS A 487 17.12 12.35 -30.43
CA LYS A 487 16.58 12.34 -31.80
C LYS A 487 17.64 12.68 -32.84
N GLU A 488 18.60 13.53 -32.49
CA GLU A 488 19.76 13.89 -33.31
C GLU A 488 20.98 12.95 -33.12
N ALA A 489 20.79 11.84 -32.40
CA ALA A 489 21.84 10.85 -32.09
C ALA A 489 23.09 11.45 -31.38
N ASP A 490 22.92 12.50 -30.58
CA ASP A 490 23.95 13.06 -29.70
C ASP A 490 23.74 12.61 -28.24
N SER A 491 24.14 11.38 -27.95
CA SER A 491 24.01 10.76 -26.63
C SER A 491 24.72 11.54 -25.52
N SER A 492 25.87 12.15 -25.80
CA SER A 492 26.60 12.92 -24.79
C SER A 492 25.88 14.23 -24.46
N GLY A 493 25.39 14.94 -25.49
CA GLY A 493 24.55 16.12 -25.31
C GLY A 493 23.28 15.82 -24.51
N ALA A 494 22.64 14.67 -24.75
CA ALA A 494 21.46 14.24 -24.00
C ALA A 494 21.73 14.08 -22.49
N ILE A 495 22.84 13.43 -22.12
CA ILE A 495 23.22 13.23 -20.71
C ILE A 495 23.56 14.57 -20.04
N ASP A 496 24.18 15.50 -20.75
CA ASP A 496 24.55 16.80 -20.20
C ASP A 496 23.36 17.76 -20.07
N ALA A 497 22.38 17.65 -20.96
CA ALA A 497 21.13 18.41 -20.92
C ALA A 497 20.20 17.91 -19.80
N ALA A 498 20.13 16.61 -19.54
CA ALA A 498 19.24 16.04 -18.52
C ALA A 498 19.66 16.47 -17.09
N LYS A 499 18.72 17.03 -16.32
CA LYS A 499 18.97 17.58 -14.97
C LYS A 499 18.27 16.86 -13.82
N THR A 500 17.28 16.02 -14.13
CA THR A 500 16.49 15.32 -13.11
C THR A 500 16.76 13.82 -13.19
N PHE A 501 16.62 13.11 -12.07
CA PHE A 501 16.82 11.67 -12.06
C PHE A 501 15.89 10.91 -13.03
N TYR A 502 14.63 11.34 -13.19
CA TYR A 502 13.67 10.66 -14.06
C TYR A 502 13.98 10.89 -15.54
N ASP A 503 14.50 12.06 -15.92
CA ASP A 503 14.99 12.33 -17.27
C ASP A 503 16.29 11.57 -17.56
N LEU A 504 17.23 11.57 -16.61
CA LEU A 504 18.49 10.84 -16.74
C LEU A 504 18.27 9.33 -16.87
N ALA A 505 17.33 8.77 -16.11
CA ALA A 505 16.91 7.37 -16.24
C ALA A 505 16.21 7.09 -17.58
N GLY A 506 15.37 8.01 -18.06
CA GLY A 506 14.74 7.93 -19.39
C GLY A 506 15.77 7.99 -20.54
N VAL A 507 16.79 8.84 -20.41
CA VAL A 507 17.94 8.90 -21.32
C VAL A 507 18.71 7.59 -21.28
N ALA A 508 19.02 7.06 -20.09
CA ALA A 508 19.69 5.77 -19.94
C ALA A 508 18.93 4.64 -20.65
N ARG A 509 17.61 4.59 -20.52
CA ARG A 509 16.77 3.60 -21.21
C ARG A 509 16.92 3.68 -22.72
N SER A 510 16.88 4.90 -23.27
CA SER A 510 17.07 5.14 -24.71
C SER A 510 18.46 4.70 -25.18
N LEU A 511 19.50 4.93 -24.37
CA LEU A 511 20.87 4.52 -24.66
C LEU A 511 21.08 3.00 -24.59
N VAL A 512 20.42 2.31 -23.65
CA VAL A 512 20.40 0.82 -23.62
C VAL A 512 19.76 0.28 -24.89
N ASP A 513 18.69 0.90 -25.37
CA ASP A 513 18.03 0.50 -26.61
C ASP A 513 18.87 0.78 -27.85
N ALA A 514 19.72 1.81 -27.82
CA ALA A 514 20.72 2.08 -28.84
C ALA A 514 21.99 1.19 -28.74
N GLY A 515 22.15 0.42 -27.66
CA GLY A 515 23.32 -0.41 -27.41
C GLY A 515 24.52 0.33 -26.80
N GLU A 516 24.32 1.53 -26.27
CA GLU A 516 25.36 2.40 -25.70
C GLU A 516 25.45 2.25 -24.17
N LEU A 517 25.80 1.05 -23.70
CA LEU A 517 25.71 0.68 -22.28
C LEU A 517 26.62 1.50 -21.34
N ASP A 518 27.79 1.95 -21.80
CA ASP A 518 28.70 2.76 -20.99
C ASP A 518 28.11 4.15 -20.70
N LEU A 519 27.52 4.79 -21.71
CA LEU A 519 26.84 6.07 -21.57
C LEU A 519 25.54 5.90 -20.77
N ALA A 520 24.82 4.79 -20.96
CA ALA A 520 23.65 4.46 -20.14
C ALA A 520 24.02 4.30 -18.65
N ASN A 521 25.17 3.68 -18.33
CA ASN A 521 25.66 3.58 -16.95
C ASN A 521 25.99 4.96 -16.37
N GLN A 522 26.63 5.83 -17.14
CA GLN A 522 26.90 7.21 -16.72
C GLN A 522 25.61 7.98 -16.44
N ALA A 523 24.59 7.83 -17.29
CA ALA A 523 23.29 8.46 -17.11
C ALA A 523 22.58 7.95 -15.84
N MET A 524 22.57 6.63 -15.61
CA MET A 524 21.98 6.05 -14.39
C MET A 524 22.72 6.46 -13.11
N ASP A 525 24.05 6.55 -13.14
CA ASP A 525 24.82 7.00 -11.98
C ASP A 525 24.49 8.45 -11.61
N LYS A 526 24.41 9.33 -12.62
CA LYS A 526 23.93 10.72 -12.45
C LYS A 526 22.48 10.73 -11.93
N ALA A 527 21.61 9.83 -12.42
CA ALA A 527 20.23 9.72 -11.97
C ALA A 527 20.15 9.36 -10.47
N MET A 528 20.87 8.32 -10.03
CA MET A 528 20.89 7.90 -8.63
C MET A 528 21.48 8.98 -7.72
N THR A 529 22.51 9.69 -8.19
CA THR A 529 23.09 10.83 -7.48
C THR A 529 22.08 11.96 -7.30
N ASP A 530 21.32 12.32 -8.35
CA ASP A 530 20.27 13.35 -8.25
C ASP A 530 19.11 12.91 -7.35
N PHE A 531 18.70 11.64 -7.45
CA PHE A 531 17.67 11.03 -6.58
C PHE A 531 18.06 11.15 -5.10
N ALA A 532 19.29 10.73 -4.75
CA ALA A 532 19.82 10.85 -3.39
C ALA A 532 19.93 12.32 -2.94
N ARG A 533 20.45 13.20 -3.80
CA ARG A 533 20.64 14.64 -3.51
C ARG A 533 19.32 15.34 -3.17
N ARG A 534 18.22 14.93 -3.79
CA ARG A 534 16.88 15.47 -3.51
C ARG A 534 16.23 14.89 -2.25
N GLY A 535 16.90 13.96 -1.58
CA GLY A 535 16.41 13.31 -0.36
C GLY A 535 15.43 12.18 -0.62
N TYR A 536 15.44 11.58 -1.81
CA TYR A 536 14.67 10.37 -2.06
C TYR A 536 15.37 9.13 -1.49
N ASP A 537 14.58 8.17 -1.04
CA ASP A 537 15.01 6.86 -0.56
C ASP A 537 14.23 5.76 -1.30
N PRO A 538 14.91 4.78 -1.93
CA PRO A 538 14.24 3.66 -2.59
C PRO A 538 13.28 2.86 -1.68
N ARG A 539 13.50 2.88 -0.36
CA ARG A 539 12.64 2.22 0.64
C ARG A 539 11.29 2.91 0.80
N LEU A 540 11.16 4.16 0.37
CA LEU A 540 9.90 4.89 0.32
C LEU A 540 9.22 4.80 -1.06
N LEU A 541 9.89 4.25 -2.08
CA LEU A 541 9.33 4.12 -3.43
C LEU A 541 8.60 2.77 -3.57
N ARG A 542 7.35 2.75 -3.08
CA ARG A 542 6.51 1.54 -3.07
C ARG A 542 5.60 1.44 -4.29
N ASP A 543 5.24 2.57 -4.90
CA ASP A 543 4.33 2.57 -6.03
C ASP A 543 5.04 2.14 -7.33
N LEU A 544 4.57 1.03 -7.91
CA LEU A 544 5.16 0.46 -9.13
C LEU A 544 4.93 1.31 -10.39
N ASN A 545 3.86 2.11 -10.43
CA ASN A 545 3.64 3.05 -11.53
C ASN A 545 4.64 4.19 -11.46
N LEU A 546 5.02 4.64 -10.26
CA LEU A 546 6.10 5.61 -10.10
C LEU A 546 7.47 5.03 -10.44
N HIS A 547 7.74 3.76 -10.16
CA HIS A 547 8.94 3.10 -10.70
C HIS A 547 9.01 3.24 -12.24
N GLU A 548 7.90 3.00 -12.95
CA GLU A 548 7.87 3.17 -14.40
C GLU A 548 7.93 4.63 -14.84
N ALA A 549 7.19 5.52 -14.16
CA ALA A 549 7.17 6.95 -14.49
C ALA A 549 8.53 7.61 -14.27
N TYR A 550 9.30 7.14 -13.28
CA TYR A 550 10.70 7.52 -13.05
C TYR A 550 11.69 6.85 -14.00
N ASN A 551 11.22 6.03 -14.95
CA ASN A 551 12.04 5.25 -15.87
C ASN A 551 13.04 4.32 -15.17
N PHE A 552 12.70 3.82 -13.98
CA PHE A 552 13.58 2.96 -13.19
C PHE A 552 13.63 1.50 -13.68
N PRO A 553 14.64 0.72 -13.23
CA PRO A 553 15.04 -0.53 -13.87
C PRO A 553 14.03 -1.69 -13.83
N LEU A 554 12.92 -1.59 -13.10
CA LEU A 554 12.02 -2.73 -12.86
C LEU A 554 11.41 -3.29 -14.15
N ARG A 555 10.62 -2.49 -14.89
CA ARG A 555 9.98 -2.96 -16.13
C ARG A 555 11.00 -3.26 -17.24
N PRO A 556 12.06 -2.45 -17.45
CA PRO A 556 13.09 -2.79 -18.42
C PRO A 556 13.79 -4.12 -18.12
N LEU A 557 14.03 -4.46 -16.84
CA LEU A 557 14.57 -5.77 -16.46
C LEU A 557 13.57 -6.90 -16.79
N GLU A 558 12.31 -6.76 -16.39
CA GLU A 558 11.26 -7.75 -16.69
C GLU A 558 11.17 -8.03 -18.19
N ALA A 559 11.18 -6.96 -19.01
CA ALA A 559 11.17 -7.07 -20.46
C ALA A 559 12.40 -7.79 -21.01
N ALA A 560 13.61 -7.44 -20.54
CA ALA A 560 14.85 -8.08 -20.98
C ALA A 560 14.92 -9.56 -20.57
N VAL A 561 14.43 -9.91 -19.38
CA VAL A 561 14.35 -11.31 -18.92
C VAL A 561 13.33 -12.11 -19.74
N ALA A 562 12.19 -11.51 -20.08
CA ALA A 562 11.16 -12.13 -20.91
C ALA A 562 11.64 -12.40 -22.35
N THR A 563 12.43 -11.50 -22.93
CA THR A 563 13.05 -11.70 -24.27
C THR A 563 14.29 -12.60 -24.23
N GLY A 564 14.85 -12.85 -23.04
CA GLY A 564 16.08 -13.62 -22.87
C GLY A 564 17.35 -12.84 -23.22
N ASP A 565 17.27 -11.51 -23.30
CA ASP A 565 18.39 -10.61 -23.55
C ASP A 565 19.26 -10.48 -22.29
N GLY A 566 20.29 -11.33 -22.20
CA GLY A 566 21.18 -11.40 -21.05
C GLY A 566 21.97 -10.11 -20.79
N GLU A 567 22.29 -9.36 -21.84
CA GLU A 567 23.12 -8.16 -21.75
C GLU A 567 22.30 -6.99 -21.18
N LYS A 568 21.12 -6.73 -21.76
CA LYS A 568 20.19 -5.73 -21.21
C LYS A 568 19.72 -6.11 -19.81
N ALA A 569 19.44 -7.38 -19.56
CA ALA A 569 19.03 -7.84 -18.23
C ALA A 569 20.15 -7.64 -17.19
N ALA A 570 21.41 -7.88 -17.55
CA ALA A 570 22.53 -7.63 -16.65
C ALA A 570 22.70 -6.14 -16.33
N PHE A 571 22.54 -5.26 -17.34
CA PHE A 571 22.55 -3.81 -17.13
C PHE A 571 21.49 -3.39 -16.10
N TRP A 572 20.22 -3.75 -16.32
CA TRP A 572 19.14 -3.32 -15.44
C TRP A 572 19.20 -3.96 -14.05
N ALA A 573 19.63 -5.22 -13.94
CA ALA A 573 19.81 -5.88 -12.64
C ALA A 573 20.87 -5.18 -11.77
N ASN A 574 21.92 -4.63 -12.37
CA ASN A 574 22.94 -3.87 -11.64
C ASN A 574 22.38 -2.59 -11.01
N TRP A 575 21.33 -2.00 -11.58
CA TRP A 575 20.68 -0.80 -11.04
C TRP A 575 19.50 -1.15 -10.14
N LEU A 576 18.73 -2.20 -10.44
CA LEU A 576 17.59 -2.63 -9.64
C LEU A 576 17.99 -3.04 -8.21
N LYS A 577 19.25 -3.47 -8.01
CA LYS A 577 19.78 -3.83 -6.68
C LYS A 577 19.62 -2.74 -5.61
N TYR A 578 19.59 -1.47 -6.01
CA TYR A 578 19.39 -0.34 -5.09
C TYR A 578 17.94 -0.16 -4.64
N PHE A 579 17.00 -0.79 -5.34
CA PHE A 579 15.55 -0.70 -5.11
C PHE A 579 14.97 -1.96 -4.48
N ILE A 580 15.80 -2.96 -4.14
CA ILE A 580 15.31 -4.19 -3.53
C ILE A 580 14.97 -3.93 -2.07
N THR A 581 13.68 -3.85 -1.76
CA THR A 581 13.17 -3.58 -0.42
C THR A 581 12.04 -4.55 -0.06
N PRO A 582 11.79 -4.81 1.24
CA PRO A 582 10.65 -5.63 1.66
C PRO A 582 9.30 -5.05 1.22
N GLU A 583 9.22 -3.72 1.11
CA GLU A 583 8.02 -2.97 0.77
C GLU A 583 7.62 -3.13 -0.71
N THR A 584 8.59 -3.42 -1.59
CA THR A 584 8.37 -3.55 -3.04
C THR A 584 8.79 -4.95 -3.51
N PRO A 585 8.04 -6.02 -3.15
CA PRO A 585 8.45 -7.42 -3.36
C PRO A 585 8.69 -7.79 -4.84
N GLN A 586 8.09 -7.06 -5.77
CA GLN A 586 8.25 -7.22 -7.22
C GLN A 586 9.71 -6.98 -7.65
N THR A 587 10.44 -6.07 -6.99
CA THR A 587 11.87 -5.84 -7.27
C THR A 587 12.71 -7.08 -6.94
N ALA A 588 12.42 -7.75 -5.82
CA ALA A 588 13.07 -9.00 -5.44
C ALA A 588 12.67 -10.16 -6.37
N GLU A 589 11.42 -10.21 -6.82
CA GLU A 589 10.94 -11.21 -7.79
C GLU A 589 11.65 -11.07 -9.14
N ALA A 590 11.70 -9.87 -9.72
CA ALA A 590 12.41 -9.60 -10.97
C ALA A 590 13.90 -9.99 -10.88
N MET A 591 14.54 -9.81 -9.72
CA MET A 591 15.91 -10.27 -9.48
C MET A 591 16.05 -11.78 -9.38
N ARG A 592 15.05 -12.52 -8.86
CA ARG A 592 15.05 -13.99 -8.89
C ARG A 592 14.86 -14.53 -10.31
N ASP A 593 14.05 -13.86 -11.12
CA ASP A 593 13.85 -14.20 -12.52
C ASP A 593 15.12 -13.96 -13.33
N TYR A 594 15.79 -12.83 -13.10
CA TYR A 594 17.12 -12.57 -13.66
C TYR A 594 18.14 -13.63 -13.23
N ALA A 595 18.21 -13.97 -11.94
CA ALA A 595 19.11 -15.03 -11.48
C ALA A 595 18.81 -16.40 -12.14
N SER A 596 17.55 -16.64 -12.50
CA SER A 596 17.15 -17.84 -13.25
C SER A 596 17.56 -17.77 -14.73
N LEU A 597 17.55 -16.58 -15.35
CA LEU A 597 18.15 -16.36 -16.67
C LEU A 597 19.67 -16.63 -16.66
N VAL A 598 20.39 -16.05 -15.70
CA VAL A 598 21.85 -16.24 -15.52
C VAL A 598 22.20 -17.72 -15.31
N ALA A 599 21.39 -18.44 -14.53
CA ALA A 599 21.57 -19.89 -14.35
C ALA A 599 21.39 -20.70 -15.64
N ARG A 600 20.46 -20.29 -16.52
CA ARG A 600 20.25 -20.92 -17.84
C ARG A 600 21.43 -20.66 -18.78
N GLN A 601 22.13 -19.54 -18.61
CA GLN A 601 23.37 -19.20 -19.33
C GLN A 601 24.63 -19.90 -18.75
N GLN A 602 24.44 -20.84 -17.83
CA GLN A 602 25.48 -21.66 -17.19
C GLN A 602 26.37 -20.95 -16.16
N ASP A 603 26.08 -19.71 -15.77
CA ASP A 603 26.76 -19.06 -14.64
C ASP A 603 26.01 -19.30 -13.31
N ARG A 604 26.24 -20.47 -12.73
CA ARG A 604 25.59 -20.86 -11.46
C ARG A 604 26.06 -20.03 -10.26
N ALA A 605 27.28 -19.49 -10.30
CA ALA A 605 27.86 -18.74 -9.20
C ALA A 605 27.19 -17.36 -9.10
N ALA A 606 27.17 -16.60 -10.20
CA ALA A 606 26.48 -15.32 -10.26
C ALA A 606 24.97 -15.49 -9.96
N ALA A 607 24.33 -16.54 -10.51
CA ALA A 607 22.94 -16.84 -10.21
C ALA A 607 22.69 -17.11 -8.70
N LYS A 608 23.66 -17.65 -7.96
CA LYS A 608 23.54 -17.84 -6.51
C LYS A 608 23.67 -16.51 -5.76
N GLU A 609 24.58 -15.63 -6.18
CA GLU A 609 24.74 -14.29 -5.59
C GLU A 609 23.47 -13.46 -5.76
N TRP A 610 22.92 -13.38 -6.97
CA TRP A 610 21.68 -12.64 -7.23
C TRP A 610 20.47 -13.21 -6.47
N ARG A 611 20.34 -14.53 -6.35
CA ARG A 611 19.31 -15.14 -5.49
C ARG A 611 19.52 -14.79 -4.01
N THR A 612 20.77 -14.76 -3.55
CA THR A 612 21.08 -14.43 -2.16
C THR A 612 20.69 -12.98 -1.87
N LEU A 613 21.04 -12.05 -2.77
CA LEU A 613 20.63 -10.66 -2.71
C LEU A 613 19.10 -10.51 -2.65
N ALA A 614 18.38 -11.14 -3.57
CA ALA A 614 16.91 -11.10 -3.63
C ALA A 614 16.22 -11.78 -2.42
N ASN A 615 16.86 -12.78 -1.81
CA ASN A 615 16.32 -13.46 -0.64
C ASN A 615 16.62 -12.72 0.66
N ASN A 616 17.77 -12.03 0.74
CA ASN A 616 18.14 -11.23 1.91
C ASN A 616 17.17 -10.07 2.12
N ALA A 617 16.72 -9.43 1.04
CA ALA A 617 15.69 -8.40 1.11
C ALA A 617 14.31 -8.92 1.54
N ASN A 618 14.05 -10.22 1.37
CA ASN A 618 12.74 -10.82 1.66
C ASN A 618 12.76 -11.76 2.87
N ARG A 619 13.74 -11.61 3.79
CA ARG A 619 13.75 -12.32 5.07
C ARG A 619 12.66 -11.77 5.98
N SER A 620 11.41 -12.07 5.62
CA SER A 620 10.25 -11.78 6.44
C SER A 620 10.24 -12.69 7.66
N ASN A 621 10.00 -12.09 8.83
CA ASN A 621 9.63 -12.86 10.00
C ASN A 621 8.25 -13.49 9.74
N VAL A 622 7.94 -14.62 10.36
CA VAL A 622 6.61 -15.24 10.31
C VAL A 622 5.52 -14.24 10.71
N ALA A 623 5.83 -13.32 11.64
CA ALA A 623 4.95 -12.21 12.00
C ALA A 623 4.61 -11.33 10.77
N THR A 624 5.63 -10.87 10.02
CA THR A 624 5.45 -10.09 8.79
C THR A 624 4.65 -10.84 7.73
N VAL A 625 4.81 -12.16 7.61
CA VAL A 625 3.99 -12.96 6.67
C VAL A 625 2.51 -12.96 7.07
N ILE A 626 2.23 -13.05 8.37
CA ILE A 626 0.86 -12.99 8.90
C ILE A 626 0.28 -11.58 8.72
N ASP A 627 1.05 -10.54 9.05
CA ASP A 627 0.65 -9.14 8.88
C ASP A 627 0.36 -8.84 7.41
N ASN A 628 1.24 -9.26 6.49
CA ASN A 628 1.03 -9.15 5.05
C ASN A 628 -0.21 -9.91 4.57
N PHE A 629 -0.50 -11.08 5.13
CA PHE A 629 -1.69 -11.85 4.79
C PHE A 629 -2.97 -11.11 5.20
N PHE A 630 -3.04 -10.58 6.42
CA PHE A 630 -4.20 -9.80 6.88
C PHE A 630 -4.31 -8.44 6.19
N GLY A 631 -3.19 -7.79 5.89
CA GLY A 631 -3.13 -6.60 5.05
C GLY A 631 -3.58 -6.88 3.62
N MET A 632 -3.26 -8.04 3.05
CA MET A 632 -3.79 -8.47 1.74
C MET A 632 -5.30 -8.67 1.80
N LEU A 633 -5.82 -9.38 2.80
CA LEU A 633 -7.27 -9.54 2.99
C LEU A 633 -7.96 -8.18 3.18
N GLY A 634 -7.38 -7.27 3.95
CA GLY A 634 -7.88 -5.90 4.10
C GLY A 634 -7.90 -5.13 2.77
N ARG A 635 -6.83 -5.22 1.97
CA ARG A 635 -6.69 -4.55 0.66
C ARG A 635 -7.65 -5.07 -0.40
N THR A 636 -8.06 -6.33 -0.35
CA THR A 636 -9.15 -6.82 -1.23
C THR A 636 -10.49 -6.12 -0.95
N GLY A 637 -10.62 -5.48 0.22
CA GLY A 637 -11.72 -4.60 0.55
C GLY A 637 -13.08 -5.29 0.59
N TRP A 638 -14.12 -4.54 0.22
CA TRP A 638 -15.51 -5.02 0.25
C TRP A 638 -15.85 -6.07 -0.80
N TYR A 639 -14.97 -6.26 -1.78
CA TYR A 639 -15.16 -7.26 -2.82
C TYR A 639 -15.28 -8.67 -2.22
N GLU A 640 -14.35 -9.08 -1.35
CA GLU A 640 -14.43 -10.40 -0.72
C GLU A 640 -15.66 -10.53 0.19
N VAL A 641 -16.04 -9.46 0.89
CA VAL A 641 -17.25 -9.42 1.72
C VAL A 641 -18.48 -9.74 0.86
N ILE A 642 -18.59 -9.12 -0.32
CA ILE A 642 -19.68 -9.35 -1.26
C ILE A 642 -19.62 -10.79 -1.81
N SER A 643 -18.45 -11.30 -2.17
CA SER A 643 -18.28 -12.69 -2.62
C SER A 643 -18.76 -13.69 -1.57
N PHE A 644 -18.41 -13.49 -0.29
CA PHE A 644 -18.89 -14.36 0.79
C PHE A 644 -20.40 -14.21 1.01
N LEU A 645 -20.98 -13.01 0.89
CA LEU A 645 -22.43 -12.82 0.94
C LEU A 645 -23.14 -13.56 -0.21
N VAL A 646 -22.58 -13.51 -1.43
CA VAL A 646 -23.07 -14.27 -2.58
C VAL A 646 -23.01 -15.78 -2.30
N ALA A 647 -21.91 -16.27 -1.73
CA ALA A 647 -21.78 -17.66 -1.31
C ALA A 647 -22.85 -18.07 -0.27
N ILE A 648 -23.09 -17.23 0.74
CA ILE A 648 -24.10 -17.47 1.79
C ILE A 648 -25.52 -17.51 1.18
N ILE A 649 -25.85 -16.57 0.29
CA ILE A 649 -27.16 -16.49 -0.38
C ILE A 649 -27.36 -17.71 -1.29
N ALA A 650 -26.35 -18.04 -2.10
CA ALA A 650 -26.38 -19.16 -3.03
C ALA A 650 -26.55 -20.50 -2.28
N LEU A 651 -25.80 -20.69 -1.20
CA LEU A 651 -25.92 -21.87 -0.35
C LEU A 651 -27.31 -21.96 0.31
N HIS A 652 -27.84 -20.86 0.85
CA HIS A 652 -29.19 -20.84 1.41
C HIS A 652 -30.25 -21.18 0.38
N LEU A 653 -30.13 -20.67 -0.84
CA LEU A 653 -31.04 -20.97 -1.94
C LEU A 653 -31.02 -22.47 -2.25
N VAL A 654 -29.84 -23.06 -2.41
CA VAL A 654 -29.68 -24.50 -2.67
C VAL A 654 -30.28 -25.34 -1.54
N LEU A 655 -29.99 -25.00 -0.27
CA LEU A 655 -30.53 -25.72 0.89
C LEU A 655 -32.05 -25.57 1.03
N LEU A 656 -32.62 -24.41 0.67
CA LEU A 656 -34.08 -24.22 0.61
C LEU A 656 -34.72 -25.23 -0.35
N PHE A 657 -34.14 -25.43 -1.53
CA PHE A 657 -34.62 -26.43 -2.49
C PHE A 657 -34.34 -27.87 -2.06
N LYS A 658 -33.19 -28.13 -1.40
CA LYS A 658 -32.83 -29.44 -0.82
C LYS A 658 -33.91 -29.93 0.16
N TYR A 659 -34.40 -29.03 1.01
CA TYR A 659 -35.33 -29.37 2.10
C TYR A 659 -36.80 -29.03 1.80
N TRP A 660 -37.13 -28.68 0.56
CA TRP A 660 -38.49 -28.33 0.15
C TRP A 660 -39.49 -29.48 0.31
N SER A 661 -39.13 -30.69 -0.12
CA SER A 661 -39.96 -31.90 -0.03
C SER A 661 -40.32 -32.29 1.42
N PRO A 662 -39.36 -32.45 2.36
CA PRO A 662 -39.68 -32.80 3.74
C PRO A 662 -40.48 -31.71 4.46
N GLN A 663 -40.21 -30.44 4.16
CA GLN A 663 -40.99 -29.33 4.70
C GLN A 663 -42.44 -29.35 4.21
N SER A 664 -42.65 -29.64 2.91
CA SER A 664 -43.98 -29.78 2.32
C SER A 664 -44.76 -30.95 2.94
N LEU A 665 -44.12 -32.09 3.18
CA LEU A 665 -44.72 -33.23 3.87
C LEU A 665 -45.13 -32.87 5.30
N PHE A 666 -44.24 -32.19 6.05
CA PHE A 666 -44.54 -31.73 7.40
C PHE A 666 -45.74 -30.77 7.43
N LEU A 667 -45.82 -29.83 6.48
CA LEU A 667 -46.94 -28.91 6.36
C LEU A 667 -48.25 -29.62 6.02
N ARG A 668 -48.20 -30.63 5.13
CA ARG A 668 -49.36 -31.48 4.82
C ARG A 668 -49.83 -32.25 6.05
N ARG A 669 -48.92 -32.88 6.80
CA ARG A 669 -49.23 -33.58 8.06
C ARG A 669 -49.83 -32.63 9.11
N ARG A 670 -49.25 -31.43 9.24
CA ARG A 670 -49.78 -30.39 10.15
C ARG A 670 -51.19 -29.96 9.76
N LYS A 671 -51.45 -29.76 8.47
CA LYS A 671 -52.78 -29.46 7.93
C LYS A 671 -53.76 -30.61 8.17
N ALA A 672 -53.33 -31.86 7.97
CA ALA A 672 -54.14 -33.04 8.25
C ALA A 672 -54.50 -33.17 9.74
N MET A 673 -53.64 -32.70 10.64
CA MET A 673 -53.91 -32.58 12.08
C MET A 673 -54.78 -31.36 12.47
N GLY A 674 -55.38 -30.66 11.50
CA GLY A 674 -56.24 -29.49 11.75
C GLY A 674 -55.50 -28.23 12.23
N ARG A 675 -54.17 -28.20 12.19
CA ARG A 675 -53.37 -27.01 12.55
C ARG A 675 -53.20 -26.11 11.32
N SER A 676 -53.19 -24.79 11.52
CA SER A 676 -53.03 -23.83 10.43
C SER A 676 -51.70 -24.03 9.69
N SER A 677 -51.78 -23.99 8.35
CA SER A 677 -50.65 -24.12 7.42
C SER A 677 -50.28 -22.75 6.84
N GLY A 678 -49.98 -21.78 7.71
CA GLY A 678 -49.56 -20.44 7.28
C GLY A 678 -48.25 -20.47 6.49
N ALA A 679 -47.89 -19.35 5.87
CA ALA A 679 -46.61 -19.18 5.18
C ALA A 679 -45.41 -19.16 6.14
N VAL A 680 -45.62 -18.74 7.40
CA VAL A 680 -44.57 -18.60 8.43
C VAL A 680 -43.78 -19.89 8.69
N PRO A 681 -44.40 -21.09 8.82
CA PRO A 681 -43.67 -22.36 8.84
C PRO A 681 -42.65 -22.59 7.71
N ARG A 682 -42.81 -21.94 6.55
CA ARG A 682 -41.85 -22.05 5.44
C ARG A 682 -40.57 -21.26 5.69
N LEU A 683 -40.66 -20.16 6.43
CA LEU A 683 -39.50 -19.33 6.82
C LEU A 683 -38.56 -20.08 7.78
N PHE A 684 -39.04 -21.13 8.45
CA PHE A 684 -38.24 -21.99 9.33
C PHE A 684 -37.54 -23.15 8.60
N VAL A 685 -37.14 -22.95 7.34
CA VAL A 685 -36.45 -24.01 6.57
C VAL A 685 -35.11 -24.40 7.18
N MET A 686 -34.40 -23.45 7.83
CA MET A 686 -33.13 -23.71 8.52
C MET A 686 -33.22 -24.83 9.56
N ARG A 687 -34.41 -25.10 10.12
CA ARG A 687 -34.65 -26.24 11.01
C ARG A 687 -34.22 -27.57 10.40
N TYR A 688 -34.39 -27.71 9.09
CA TYR A 688 -34.17 -28.95 8.36
C TYR A 688 -32.71 -29.15 7.96
N TYR A 689 -31.90 -28.10 8.01
CA TYR A 689 -30.48 -28.15 7.66
C TYR A 689 -29.74 -29.11 8.60
N SER A 690 -28.74 -29.77 8.06
CA SER A 690 -27.83 -30.59 8.84
C SER A 690 -27.02 -29.72 9.80
N THR A 691 -26.52 -30.32 10.89
CA THR A 691 -25.66 -29.59 11.85
C THR A 691 -24.40 -29.06 11.16
N PHE A 692 -23.84 -29.81 10.21
CA PHE A 692 -22.67 -29.38 9.47
C PHE A 692 -22.99 -28.23 8.50
N GLU A 693 -24.10 -28.29 7.77
CA GLU A 693 -24.53 -27.19 6.89
C GLU A 693 -24.77 -25.89 7.68
N LYS A 694 -25.38 -25.99 8.88
CA LYS A 694 -25.53 -24.85 9.77
C LYS A 694 -24.18 -24.33 10.26
N LEU A 695 -23.26 -25.21 10.61
CA LEU A 695 -21.91 -24.83 11.02
C LEU A 695 -21.16 -24.12 9.88
N VAL A 696 -21.25 -24.63 8.65
CA VAL A 696 -20.67 -23.98 7.46
C VAL A 696 -21.26 -22.58 7.27
N LEU A 697 -22.57 -22.42 7.41
CA LEU A 697 -23.20 -21.09 7.34
C LEU A 697 -22.71 -20.14 8.43
N VAL A 698 -22.60 -20.62 9.69
CA VAL A 698 -22.05 -19.82 10.79
C VAL A 698 -20.60 -19.42 10.52
N LEU A 699 -19.78 -20.33 9.99
CA LEU A 699 -18.39 -20.03 9.62
C LEU A 699 -18.31 -19.03 8.47
N LEU A 700 -19.18 -19.13 7.46
CA LEU A 700 -19.26 -18.15 6.39
C LEU A 700 -19.66 -16.77 6.93
N PHE A 701 -20.66 -16.67 7.81
CA PHE A 701 -21.03 -15.40 8.47
C PHE A 701 -19.86 -14.81 9.28
N ALA A 702 -19.14 -15.64 10.04
CA ALA A 702 -17.99 -15.22 10.82
C ALA A 702 -16.84 -14.73 9.91
N ALA A 703 -16.59 -15.42 8.80
CA ALA A 703 -15.61 -15.01 7.79
C ALA A 703 -16.02 -13.70 7.10
N THR A 704 -17.29 -13.54 6.70
CA THR A 704 -17.81 -12.27 6.15
C THR A 704 -17.62 -11.12 7.14
N LEU A 705 -17.89 -11.35 8.43
CA LEU A 705 -17.73 -10.33 9.46
C LEU A 705 -16.25 -9.96 9.66
N LEU A 706 -15.36 -10.96 9.72
CA LEU A 706 -13.91 -10.77 9.79
C LEU A 706 -13.40 -9.93 8.61
N LEU A 707 -13.77 -10.33 7.38
CA LEU A 707 -13.37 -9.63 6.16
C LEU A 707 -13.93 -8.20 6.11
N ALA A 708 -15.17 -7.99 6.56
CA ALA A 708 -15.74 -6.64 6.64
C ALA A 708 -15.00 -5.76 7.65
N GLY A 709 -14.58 -6.33 8.79
CA GLY A 709 -13.75 -5.65 9.78
C GLY A 709 -12.38 -5.25 9.22
N LEU A 710 -11.70 -6.18 8.54
CA LEU A 710 -10.41 -5.94 7.91
C LEU A 710 -10.50 -4.95 6.74
N ALA A 711 -11.55 -5.02 5.93
CA ALA A 711 -11.81 -4.07 4.85
C ALA A 711 -12.01 -2.65 5.43
N THR A 712 -12.81 -2.52 6.50
CA THR A 712 -13.03 -1.23 7.17
C THR A 712 -11.74 -0.67 7.77
N TRP A 713 -10.93 -1.51 8.40
CA TRP A 713 -9.61 -1.14 8.94
C TRP A 713 -8.66 -0.67 7.82
N ASN A 714 -8.63 -1.37 6.69
CA ASN A 714 -7.81 -0.98 5.56
C ASN A 714 -8.28 0.34 4.90
N GLU A 715 -9.59 0.59 4.81
CA GLU A 715 -10.15 1.85 4.31
C GLU A 715 -9.80 3.07 5.19
N GLN A 716 -9.55 2.84 6.49
CA GLN A 716 -9.10 3.89 7.40
C GLN A 716 -7.61 4.21 7.26
N SER A 717 -6.84 3.35 6.60
CA SER A 717 -5.42 3.58 6.38
C SER A 717 -5.21 4.65 5.30
N VAL A 718 -4.32 5.58 5.57
CA VAL A 718 -3.92 6.59 4.58
C VAL A 718 -2.94 5.93 3.61
N SER A 719 -3.45 5.36 2.53
CA SER A 719 -2.62 5.01 1.37
C SER A 719 -2.67 6.16 0.38
N SER A 720 -1.61 6.96 0.31
CA SER A 720 -1.50 7.98 -0.72
C SER A 720 -0.27 7.74 -1.58
N LEU A 721 -0.46 7.96 -2.88
CA LEU A 721 0.59 7.91 -3.89
C LEU A 721 1.78 8.83 -3.51
N ALA A 722 1.50 9.93 -2.79
CA ALA A 722 2.50 10.87 -2.34
C ALA A 722 3.47 10.27 -1.31
N ILE A 723 2.99 9.47 -0.33
CA ILE A 723 3.85 8.82 0.67
C ILE A 723 4.72 7.73 0.03
N ASP A 724 4.19 7.05 -0.98
CA ASP A 724 4.85 5.94 -1.67
C ASP A 724 5.73 6.39 -2.86
N SER A 725 6.01 7.70 -2.96
CA SER A 725 6.75 8.33 -4.06
C SER A 725 8.27 8.28 -3.94
N GLY A 726 8.80 7.66 -2.88
CA GLY A 726 10.24 7.67 -2.60
C GLY A 726 10.73 8.86 -1.78
N SER A 727 9.87 9.85 -1.50
CA SER A 727 10.22 11.04 -0.71
C SER A 727 8.98 11.58 0.00
N LEU A 728 9.18 12.28 1.13
CA LEU A 728 8.12 13.06 1.75
C LEU A 728 8.08 14.48 1.17
N ASN A 729 7.32 14.69 0.09
CA ASN A 729 7.05 16.02 -0.47
C ASN A 729 5.94 16.76 0.31
N GLU A 730 5.68 18.03 -0.01
CA GLU A 730 4.67 18.85 0.70
C GLU A 730 3.27 18.22 0.70
N GLU A 731 2.88 17.55 -0.39
CA GLU A 731 1.61 16.83 -0.48
C GLU A 731 1.56 15.70 0.56
N SER A 732 2.57 14.82 0.59
CA SER A 732 2.64 13.74 1.57
C SER A 732 2.69 14.28 3.00
N LEU A 733 3.38 15.39 3.24
CA LEU A 733 3.43 16.06 4.54
C LEU A 733 2.04 16.55 4.97
N SER A 734 1.32 17.22 4.08
CA SER A 734 -0.05 17.68 4.36
C SER A 734 -1.00 16.53 4.67
N GLN A 735 -0.84 15.39 4.01
CA GLN A 735 -1.64 14.20 4.23
C GLN A 735 -1.29 13.52 5.56
N VAL A 736 -0.01 13.41 5.88
CA VAL A 736 0.45 12.88 7.17
C VAL A 736 0.02 13.78 8.32
N ASN A 737 0.05 15.10 8.14
CA ASN A 737 -0.36 16.09 9.15
C ASN A 737 -1.89 16.14 9.33
N SER A 738 -2.66 15.87 8.29
CA SER A 738 -4.13 15.75 8.39
C SER A 738 -4.59 14.39 8.90
N ALA A 739 -3.74 13.37 8.80
CA ALA A 739 -4.00 12.05 9.36
C ALA A 739 -3.96 12.10 10.90
N THR A 740 -4.95 11.47 11.54
CA THR A 740 -4.92 11.27 12.99
C THR A 740 -3.94 10.15 13.32
N LEU A 741 -2.67 10.52 13.49
CA LEU A 741 -1.60 9.59 13.87
C LEU A 741 -1.55 9.40 15.38
N ALA A 742 -1.83 8.18 15.84
CA ALA A 742 -1.87 7.81 17.25
C ALA A 742 -0.74 6.84 17.64
N GLY A 743 -0.43 6.84 18.94
CA GLY A 743 0.50 5.90 19.57
C GLY A 743 1.98 6.08 19.19
N PRO A 744 2.84 5.13 19.61
CA PRO A 744 4.29 5.19 19.38
C PRO A 744 4.70 5.28 17.91
N ARG A 745 4.00 4.53 17.02
CA ARG A 745 4.25 4.58 15.57
C ARG A 745 3.84 5.92 14.96
N GLY A 746 2.74 6.51 15.43
CA GLY A 746 2.35 7.86 15.03
C GLY A 746 3.39 8.92 15.42
N ASN A 747 3.94 8.83 16.63
CA ASN A 747 5.03 9.71 17.07
C ASN A 747 6.32 9.50 16.27
N PHE A 748 6.65 8.25 15.92
CA PHE A 748 7.77 7.96 15.03
C PHE A 748 7.60 8.58 13.63
N ILE A 749 6.42 8.46 13.02
CA ILE A 749 6.15 9.07 11.71
C ILE A 749 6.25 10.60 11.79
N LYS A 750 5.67 11.22 12.82
CA LYS A 750 5.80 12.67 13.07
C LYS A 750 7.27 13.09 13.23
N GLY A 751 8.06 12.30 13.97
CA GLY A 751 9.49 12.56 14.13
C GLY A 751 10.26 12.43 12.81
N TYR A 752 9.94 11.43 11.99
CA TYR A 752 10.53 11.26 10.66
C TYR A 752 10.19 12.40 9.71
N VAL A 753 8.93 12.81 9.67
CA VAL A 753 8.47 14.01 8.94
C VAL A 753 9.27 15.24 9.38
N ALA A 754 9.29 15.53 10.69
CA ALA A 754 9.99 16.69 11.24
C ALA A 754 11.49 16.66 10.91
N GLN A 755 12.15 15.51 11.02
CA GLN A 755 13.58 15.36 10.71
C GLN A 755 13.86 15.63 9.22
N VAL A 756 13.04 15.09 8.32
CA VAL A 756 13.21 15.23 6.87
C VAL A 756 12.84 16.63 6.36
N SER A 757 12.05 17.39 7.14
CA SER A 757 11.75 18.80 6.94
C SER A 757 12.76 19.76 7.60
N GLY A 758 13.70 19.24 8.39
CA GLY A 758 14.74 20.03 9.09
C GLY A 758 14.32 20.57 10.47
N GLU A 759 13.16 20.19 10.98
CA GLU A 759 12.61 20.59 12.28
C GLU A 759 13.17 19.72 13.43
N THR A 760 14.47 19.85 13.69
CA THR A 760 15.22 18.99 14.63
C THR A 760 14.60 18.87 16.03
N SER A 761 14.22 19.98 16.67
CA SER A 761 13.61 19.94 18.01
C SER A 761 12.27 19.20 18.05
N GLN A 762 11.44 19.35 17.02
CA GLN A 762 10.18 18.64 16.92
C GLN A 762 10.42 17.15 16.68
N ALA A 763 11.41 16.81 15.85
CA ALA A 763 11.81 15.44 15.58
C ALA A 763 12.30 14.72 16.85
N GLU A 764 13.17 15.36 17.63
CA GLU A 764 13.67 14.82 18.90
C GLU A 764 12.54 14.56 19.90
N SER A 765 11.63 15.53 20.08
CA SER A 765 10.48 15.40 20.96
C SER A 765 9.56 14.25 20.53
N ALA A 766 9.27 14.16 19.23
CA ALA A 766 8.42 13.11 18.68
C ALA A 766 9.06 11.71 18.79
N TYR A 767 10.37 11.58 18.54
CA TYR A 767 11.06 10.29 18.73
C TYR A 767 11.16 9.89 20.20
N ALA A 768 11.39 10.83 21.11
CA ALA A 768 11.34 10.55 22.54
C ALA A 768 9.93 10.08 22.97
N ALA A 769 8.88 10.71 22.44
CA ALA A 769 7.48 10.32 22.67
C ALA A 769 7.10 8.98 22.03
N ALA A 770 7.87 8.48 21.05
CA ALA A 770 7.70 7.13 20.51
C ALA A 770 8.27 6.02 21.43
N GLY A 771 9.00 6.40 22.48
CA GLY A 771 9.50 5.49 23.51
C GLY A 771 10.49 4.45 22.96
N ASP A 772 10.30 3.19 23.35
CA ASP A 772 11.21 2.06 23.03
C ASP A 772 11.11 1.55 21.58
N LEU A 773 10.44 2.27 20.67
CA LEU A 773 10.31 1.85 19.28
C LEU A 773 11.71 1.85 18.62
N PRO A 774 12.22 0.71 18.10
CA PRO A 774 13.59 0.62 17.58
C PRO A 774 13.92 1.65 16.50
N ALA A 775 12.96 1.91 15.60
CA ALA A 775 13.11 2.87 14.51
C ALA A 775 13.23 4.31 15.02
N ALA A 776 12.46 4.67 16.06
CA ALA A 776 12.57 5.99 16.69
C ALA A 776 13.90 6.14 17.45
N LEU A 777 14.35 5.10 18.16
CA LEU A 777 15.65 5.09 18.83
C LEU A 777 16.80 5.29 17.84
N ASN A 778 16.78 4.59 16.70
CA ASN A 778 17.78 4.77 15.64
C ASN A 778 17.81 6.21 15.10
N ASN A 779 16.64 6.80 14.84
CA ASN A 779 16.61 8.16 14.28
C ASN A 779 16.94 9.23 15.32
N LEU A 780 16.55 9.02 16.58
CA LEU A 780 16.97 9.86 17.69
C LEU A 780 18.49 9.79 17.89
N ALA A 781 19.10 8.61 17.74
CA ALA A 781 20.55 8.43 17.74
C ALA A 781 21.22 9.20 16.58
N ALA A 782 20.60 9.23 15.40
CA ALA A 782 21.09 10.00 14.25
C ALA A 782 21.03 11.52 14.49
N LEU A 783 20.00 12.03 15.18
CA LEU A 783 19.90 13.45 15.55
C LEU A 783 20.88 13.84 16.66
N SER A 784 20.94 13.04 17.72
CA SER A 784 21.77 13.30 18.91
C SER A 784 23.24 12.88 18.76
N ASN A 785 23.56 12.13 17.70
CA ASN A 785 24.85 11.47 17.48
C ASN A 785 25.29 10.57 18.67
N ASP A 786 24.33 9.86 19.28
CA ASP A 786 24.56 8.97 20.42
C ASP A 786 24.61 7.49 20.00
N PRO A 787 25.80 6.84 20.00
CA PRO A 787 25.92 5.43 19.65
C PRO A 787 25.22 4.48 20.64
N GLY A 788 24.97 4.91 21.88
CA GLY A 788 24.22 4.13 22.86
C GLY A 788 22.78 3.88 22.44
N LEU A 789 22.16 4.84 21.76
CA LEU A 789 20.80 4.72 21.23
C LEU A 789 20.72 3.77 20.02
N TYR A 790 21.74 3.73 19.15
CA TYR A 790 21.82 2.70 18.11
C TYR A 790 21.90 1.29 18.71
N GLN A 791 22.70 1.12 19.76
CA GLN A 791 22.79 -0.16 20.45
C GLN A 791 21.46 -0.54 21.12
N ALA A 792 20.77 0.42 21.77
CA ALA A 792 19.45 0.20 22.34
C ALA A 792 18.42 -0.21 21.28
N ALA A 793 18.48 0.38 20.08
CA ALA A 793 17.66 -0.04 18.95
C ALA A 793 17.93 -1.50 18.54
N LEU A 794 19.20 -1.91 18.48
CA LEU A 794 19.59 -3.30 18.18
C LEU A 794 19.20 -4.29 19.28
N ASP A 795 19.24 -3.89 20.54
CA ASP A 795 18.81 -4.74 21.66
C ASP A 795 17.31 -5.08 21.54
N LYS A 796 16.51 -4.16 21.01
CA LYS A 796 15.08 -4.35 20.74
C LYS A 796 14.82 -5.03 19.39
N ALA A 797 15.62 -4.72 18.37
CA ALA A 797 15.52 -5.28 17.02
C ALA A 797 16.90 -5.71 16.48
N PRO A 798 17.38 -6.92 16.82
CA PRO A 798 18.75 -7.36 16.48
C PRO A 798 19.08 -7.44 14.99
N ASN A 799 18.06 -7.38 14.13
CA ASN A 799 18.19 -7.45 12.67
C ASN A 799 17.97 -6.09 11.98
N MET A 800 17.86 -4.98 12.72
CA MET A 800 17.68 -3.65 12.14
C MET A 800 18.94 -3.21 11.38
N SER A 801 18.83 -3.11 10.06
CA SER A 801 19.94 -2.82 9.16
C SER A 801 20.50 -1.41 9.37
N GLU A 802 19.63 -0.44 9.64
CA GLU A 802 19.98 0.98 9.80
C GLU A 802 20.90 1.20 11.00
N ALA A 803 20.52 0.66 12.17
CA ALA A 803 21.33 0.77 13.38
C ALA A 803 22.68 0.05 13.27
N LYS A 804 22.73 -1.11 12.58
CA LYS A 804 23.99 -1.80 12.26
C LYS A 804 24.90 -0.93 11.38
N TYR A 805 24.33 -0.33 10.34
CA TYR A 805 25.06 0.53 9.41
C TYR A 805 25.65 1.74 10.14
N ASN A 806 24.84 2.39 10.98
CA ASN A 806 25.24 3.57 11.75
C ASN A 806 26.32 3.26 12.80
N LEU A 807 26.40 2.01 13.27
CA LEU A 807 27.49 1.53 14.13
C LEU A 807 28.73 1.04 13.34
N GLY A 808 28.73 1.17 12.01
CA GLY A 808 29.82 0.72 11.13
C GLY A 808 29.92 -0.81 11.00
N GLN A 809 28.86 -1.54 11.34
CA GLN A 809 28.77 -2.98 11.12
C GLN A 809 28.44 -3.26 9.65
N GLU A 810 28.89 -4.40 9.14
CA GLU A 810 28.54 -4.84 7.79
C GLU A 810 27.04 -5.18 7.71
N VAL A 811 26.36 -4.66 6.69
CA VAL A 811 24.91 -4.79 6.54
C VAL A 811 24.55 -5.21 5.12
N ASP A 812 23.67 -6.20 5.02
CA ASP A 812 23.02 -6.57 3.78
C ASP A 812 21.84 -5.62 3.51
N GLY A 813 21.72 -5.09 2.28
CA GLY A 813 20.50 -4.44 1.79
C GLY A 813 20.43 -2.90 1.83
N LEU A 814 21.44 -2.20 2.37
CA LEU A 814 21.54 -0.73 2.34
C LEU A 814 22.54 -0.24 1.28
N LEU A 815 22.51 -0.85 0.09
CA LEU A 815 23.45 -0.56 -0.99
C LEU A 815 23.33 0.89 -1.50
N PHE A 816 22.10 1.40 -1.60
CA PHE A 816 21.88 2.77 -2.06
C PHE A 816 22.49 3.79 -1.10
N GLN A 817 22.25 3.62 0.20
CA GLN A 817 22.80 4.51 1.22
C GLN A 817 24.33 4.40 1.28
N LYS A 818 24.87 3.19 1.14
CA LYS A 818 26.31 2.97 1.08
C LYS A 818 26.98 3.71 -0.09
N ASP A 819 26.39 3.64 -1.28
CA ASP A 819 27.05 4.13 -2.50
C ASP A 819 26.74 5.62 -2.78
N TYR A 820 25.54 6.11 -2.42
CA TYR A 820 25.08 7.47 -2.72
C TYR A 820 24.89 8.36 -1.48
N GLN A 821 24.91 7.81 -0.26
CA GLN A 821 24.75 8.55 1.00
C GLN A 821 25.80 8.14 2.07
N ALA A 822 27.00 7.75 1.65
CA ALA A 822 28.02 7.12 2.50
C ALA A 822 28.39 7.85 3.80
N ASN A 823 28.16 9.17 3.86
CA ASN A 823 28.52 10.03 5.00
C ASN A 823 27.34 10.50 5.84
N GLN A 824 26.16 9.91 5.64
CA GLN A 824 24.94 10.26 6.38
C GLN A 824 24.53 9.08 7.26
N ALA A 825 24.05 9.38 8.47
CA ALA A 825 23.40 8.38 9.29
C ALA A 825 22.13 7.91 8.56
N VAL A 826 21.98 6.60 8.43
CA VAL A 826 20.84 5.99 7.76
C VAL A 826 19.65 6.04 8.69
N LEU A 827 18.61 6.76 8.26
CA LEU A 827 17.35 6.82 8.97
C LEU A 827 16.55 5.54 8.72
N ALA A 828 15.87 5.06 9.76
CA ALA A 828 14.77 4.12 9.64
C ALA A 828 13.58 4.89 9.04
N VAL A 829 13.09 4.40 7.91
CA VAL A 829 11.95 4.99 7.20
C VAL A 829 10.65 4.34 7.69
N PRO A 830 9.53 5.09 7.77
CA PRO A 830 8.25 4.49 8.11
C PRO A 830 7.81 3.47 7.06
N SER A 831 7.53 2.24 7.49
CA SER A 831 6.96 1.17 6.64
C SER A 831 5.48 1.41 6.35
N GLN A 832 4.90 0.70 5.36
CA GLN A 832 3.45 0.75 5.14
C GLN A 832 2.69 0.26 6.39
N ASP A 833 3.22 -0.76 7.07
CA ASP A 833 2.69 -1.27 8.33
C ASP A 833 2.75 -0.22 9.45
N ASP A 834 3.77 0.64 9.47
CA ASP A 834 3.85 1.72 10.46
C ASP A 834 2.76 2.76 10.24
N ILE A 835 2.56 3.19 8.99
CA ILE A 835 1.53 4.16 8.60
C ILE A 835 0.14 3.60 8.89
N GLN A 836 -0.12 2.36 8.48
CA GLN A 836 -1.40 1.70 8.71
C GLN A 836 -1.68 1.53 10.20
N ALA A 837 -0.69 1.07 10.99
CA ALA A 837 -0.86 0.92 12.42
C ALA A 837 -1.02 2.25 13.16
N ALA A 838 -0.38 3.33 12.70
CA ALA A 838 -0.52 4.65 13.30
C ALA A 838 -1.87 5.32 12.99
N THR A 839 -2.47 5.01 11.84
CA THR A 839 -3.74 5.61 11.39
C THR A 839 -4.96 4.80 11.79
N ALA A 840 -4.91 3.48 11.60
CA ALA A 840 -6.05 2.58 11.80
C ALA A 840 -5.87 1.62 13.00
N GLY A 841 -4.74 1.67 13.68
CA GLY A 841 -4.38 0.69 14.72
C GLY A 841 -3.95 -0.66 14.12
N SER A 842 -3.76 -1.66 14.98
CA SER A 842 -3.33 -2.99 14.55
C SER A 842 -4.50 -3.81 13.98
N TRP A 843 -4.24 -4.69 12.99
CA TRP A 843 -5.27 -5.57 12.46
C TRP A 843 -5.82 -6.51 13.53
N GLN A 844 -5.00 -6.90 14.51
CA GLN A 844 -5.42 -7.71 15.65
C GLN A 844 -6.52 -7.01 16.45
N ASN A 845 -6.35 -5.70 16.69
CA ASN A 845 -7.37 -4.88 17.34
C ASN A 845 -8.62 -4.76 16.46
N ALA A 846 -8.47 -4.54 15.14
CA ALA A 846 -9.60 -4.50 14.22
C ALA A 846 -10.41 -5.81 14.26
N VAL A 847 -9.76 -6.97 14.27
CA VAL A 847 -10.41 -8.29 14.41
C VAL A 847 -11.05 -8.44 15.78
N ALA A 848 -10.36 -8.06 16.86
CA ALA A 848 -10.89 -8.14 18.22
C ALA A 848 -12.15 -7.28 18.39
N ILE A 849 -12.14 -6.02 17.92
CA ILE A 849 -13.30 -5.12 17.91
C ILE A 849 -14.40 -5.68 17.04
N THR A 850 -14.08 -6.25 15.87
CA THR A 850 -15.07 -6.85 14.97
C THR A 850 -15.87 -7.98 15.63
N PHE A 851 -15.25 -8.81 16.47
CA PHE A 851 -15.96 -9.89 17.15
C PHE A 851 -16.54 -9.51 18.52
N SER A 852 -15.95 -8.54 19.22
CA SER A 852 -16.44 -8.06 20.52
C SER A 852 -17.55 -7.02 20.40
N ASN A 853 -17.43 -6.11 19.43
CA ASN A 853 -18.37 -5.05 19.12
C ASN A 853 -18.48 -4.81 17.59
N PRO A 854 -19.13 -5.74 16.86
CA PRO A 854 -19.25 -5.66 15.40
C PRO A 854 -20.01 -4.43 14.92
N TRP A 855 -20.85 -3.82 15.77
CA TRP A 855 -21.55 -2.59 15.44
C TRP A 855 -20.57 -1.41 15.33
N THR A 856 -19.71 -1.22 16.32
CA THR A 856 -18.70 -0.15 16.30
C THR A 856 -17.68 -0.35 15.18
N ALA A 857 -17.25 -1.59 14.92
CA ALA A 857 -16.33 -1.89 13.82
C ALA A 857 -16.87 -1.45 12.45
N LEU A 858 -18.17 -1.66 12.19
CA LEU A 858 -18.75 -1.49 10.86
C LEU A 858 -19.59 -0.22 10.69
N ARG A 859 -19.94 0.52 11.75
CA ARG A 859 -20.83 1.69 11.66
C ARG A 859 -20.28 2.84 10.83
N PHE A 860 -18.95 2.91 10.69
CA PHE A 860 -18.24 3.94 9.93
C PHE A 860 -17.81 3.48 8.54
N ALA A 861 -17.87 2.17 8.29
CA ALA A 861 -17.70 1.65 6.95
C ALA A 861 -18.90 2.05 6.10
N ASN A 862 -18.68 2.74 4.99
CA ASN A 862 -19.75 3.01 4.03
C ASN A 862 -19.30 2.57 2.64
N PRO A 863 -19.37 1.26 2.34
CA PRO A 863 -18.93 0.72 1.06
C PRO A 863 -19.84 1.09 -0.11
N LEU A 864 -21.02 1.64 0.18
CA LEU A 864 -21.94 2.05 -0.86
C LEU A 864 -21.35 3.31 -1.52
N PRO A 865 -21.09 3.28 -2.84
CA PRO A 865 -20.56 4.46 -3.50
C PRO A 865 -21.55 5.60 -3.29
N SER A 866 -21.06 6.84 -3.19
CA SER A 866 -21.89 8.03 -2.95
C SER A 866 -22.77 8.33 -4.17
N TRP A 867 -23.77 7.50 -4.43
CA TRP A 867 -24.68 7.61 -5.57
C TRP A 867 -25.53 8.87 -5.38
N GLY A 868 -25.27 9.87 -6.21
CA GLY A 868 -26.07 11.11 -6.24
C GLY A 868 -25.45 12.33 -5.53
N GLY A 869 -24.14 12.32 -5.28
CA GLY A 869 -23.41 13.46 -4.73
C GLY A 869 -23.76 13.77 -3.26
N PRO A 870 -23.35 14.94 -2.74
CA PRO A 870 -23.42 15.26 -1.30
C PRO A 870 -24.82 15.16 -0.69
N ARG A 871 -25.88 15.36 -1.50
CA ARG A 871 -27.28 15.44 -1.03
C ARG A 871 -27.92 14.08 -0.70
N LEU A 872 -27.37 12.97 -1.21
CA LEU A 872 -27.91 11.62 -1.03
C LEU A 872 -27.04 10.74 -0.10
N SER A 873 -25.93 11.27 0.41
CA SER A 873 -25.01 10.58 1.33
C SER A 873 -25.69 10.05 2.60
N TRP A 874 -26.66 10.79 3.16
CA TRP A 874 -27.40 10.33 4.34
C TRP A 874 -28.22 9.06 4.05
N LEU A 875 -28.77 8.91 2.84
CA LEU A 875 -29.59 7.74 2.48
C LEU A 875 -28.73 6.47 2.37
N SER A 876 -27.49 6.57 1.87
CA SER A 876 -26.58 5.44 1.81
C SER A 876 -26.22 4.95 3.21
N GLN A 877 -26.02 5.87 4.17
CA GLN A 877 -25.75 5.52 5.57
C GLN A 877 -26.92 4.76 6.24
N TYR A 878 -28.17 5.21 6.06
CA TYR A 878 -29.33 4.47 6.60
C TYR A 878 -29.53 3.12 5.92
N LEU A 879 -29.31 3.05 4.61
CA LEU A 879 -29.38 1.78 3.87
C LEU A 879 -28.31 0.80 4.38
N TRP A 880 -27.10 1.29 4.64
CA TRP A 880 -26.03 0.51 5.25
C TRP A 880 -26.41 -0.01 6.64
N TYR A 881 -26.94 0.84 7.52
CA TYR A 881 -27.42 0.39 8.83
C TYR A 881 -28.53 -0.65 8.74
N LEU A 882 -29.45 -0.50 7.78
CA LEU A 882 -30.47 -1.51 7.53
C LEU A 882 -29.84 -2.85 7.09
N ILE A 883 -28.86 -2.82 6.18
CA ILE A 883 -28.13 -4.01 5.73
C ILE A 883 -27.41 -4.68 6.90
N MET A 884 -26.70 -3.93 7.75
CA MET A 884 -26.03 -4.44 8.94
C MET A 884 -26.99 -5.11 9.91
N VAL A 885 -28.12 -4.45 10.23
CA VAL A 885 -29.13 -5.01 11.14
C VAL A 885 -29.71 -6.32 10.57
N LEU A 886 -30.00 -6.36 9.27
CA LEU A 886 -30.49 -7.57 8.60
C LEU A 886 -29.44 -8.69 8.61
N PHE A 887 -28.16 -8.36 8.38
CA PHE A 887 -27.06 -9.30 8.43
C PHE A 887 -26.90 -9.91 9.83
N PHE A 888 -26.82 -9.08 10.88
CA PHE A 888 -26.69 -9.58 12.26
C PHE A 888 -27.91 -10.39 12.70
N LEU A 889 -29.11 -9.97 12.33
CA LEU A 889 -30.32 -10.74 12.61
C LEU A 889 -30.27 -12.11 11.93
N TRP A 890 -29.80 -12.17 10.68
CA TRP A 890 -29.69 -13.43 9.94
C TRP A 890 -28.61 -14.36 10.52
N ALA A 891 -27.45 -13.82 10.89
CA ALA A 891 -26.38 -14.55 11.56
C ALA A 891 -26.85 -15.09 12.93
N LEU A 892 -27.47 -14.25 13.76
CA LEU A 892 -28.02 -14.62 15.07
C LEU A 892 -29.05 -15.74 14.93
N VAL A 893 -29.99 -15.62 13.99
CA VAL A 893 -30.98 -16.66 13.71
C VAL A 893 -30.28 -17.97 13.35
N THR A 894 -29.27 -17.94 12.47
CA THR A 894 -28.51 -19.13 12.06
C THR A 894 -27.79 -19.80 13.23
N VAL A 895 -27.17 -19.01 14.13
CA VAL A 895 -26.52 -19.52 15.35
C VAL A 895 -27.52 -20.17 16.29
N VAL A 896 -28.69 -19.55 16.52
CA VAL A 896 -29.75 -20.17 17.34
C VAL A 896 -30.23 -21.49 16.71
N TRP A 897 -30.33 -21.56 15.38
CA TRP A 897 -30.71 -22.79 14.68
C TRP A 897 -29.68 -23.91 14.77
N LEU A 898 -28.40 -23.60 15.01
CA LEU A 898 -27.34 -24.61 15.20
C LEU A 898 -27.68 -25.59 16.33
N PHE A 899 -28.30 -25.09 17.41
CA PHE A 899 -28.69 -25.87 18.58
C PHE A 899 -29.98 -26.65 18.40
N ILE A 900 -30.75 -26.38 17.34
CA ILE A 900 -32.01 -27.09 17.08
C ILE A 900 -31.73 -28.32 16.21
N PRO A 901 -31.91 -29.55 16.73
CA PRO A 901 -31.58 -30.75 15.99
C PRO A 901 -32.48 -30.93 14.76
N ARG A 902 -31.88 -31.45 13.68
CA ARG A 902 -32.60 -31.72 12.43
C ARG A 902 -33.69 -32.79 12.65
N PRO A 903 -34.90 -32.62 12.08
CA PRO A 903 -35.93 -33.67 12.09
C PRO A 903 -35.43 -34.94 11.39
N ARG A 904 -35.66 -36.12 11.96
CA ARG A 904 -35.22 -37.41 11.40
C ARG A 904 -35.73 -37.64 9.97
N LEU A 905 -36.94 -37.16 9.67
CA LEU A 905 -37.58 -37.25 8.35
C LEU A 905 -36.77 -36.55 7.24
N ALA A 906 -35.95 -35.55 7.58
CA ALA A 906 -35.16 -34.81 6.60
C ALA A 906 -34.00 -35.63 6.02
N ARG A 907 -33.53 -36.68 6.72
CA ARG A 907 -32.36 -37.48 6.31
C ARG A 907 -32.61 -38.31 5.05
N ASN A 908 -33.83 -38.80 4.88
CA ASN A 908 -34.21 -39.73 3.81
C ASN A 908 -35.14 -39.09 2.78
N ALA A 909 -35.30 -37.77 2.82
CA ALA A 909 -36.23 -37.10 1.93
C ALA A 909 -35.70 -37.07 0.50
N PRO A 910 -36.59 -37.20 -0.51
CA PRO A 910 -36.15 -37.14 -1.88
C PRO A 910 -35.75 -35.72 -2.28
N ARG A 911 -34.64 -35.63 -3.04
CA ARG A 911 -34.12 -34.41 -3.64
C ARG A 911 -35.01 -33.94 -4.79
N ASN A 912 -35.21 -32.63 -4.86
CA ASN A 912 -35.96 -31.98 -5.93
C ASN A 912 -35.03 -31.83 -7.16
N PRO A 913 -35.46 -32.04 -8.41
CA PRO A 913 -34.65 -31.73 -9.60
C PRO A 913 -34.12 -30.29 -9.60
N ALA A 914 -34.85 -29.32 -9.02
CA ALA A 914 -34.36 -27.95 -8.85
C ALA A 914 -33.12 -27.87 -7.95
N TYR A 915 -33.02 -28.72 -6.92
CA TYR A 915 -31.82 -28.83 -6.09
C TYR A 915 -30.65 -29.40 -6.90
N GLU A 916 -30.87 -30.44 -7.70
CA GLU A 916 -29.81 -31.04 -8.52
C GLU A 916 -29.27 -30.06 -9.56
N LEU A 917 -30.15 -29.29 -10.19
CA LEU A 917 -29.75 -28.21 -11.10
C LEU A 917 -28.96 -27.11 -10.38
N LEU A 918 -29.43 -26.63 -9.24
CA LEU A 918 -28.74 -25.58 -8.48
C LEU A 918 -27.40 -26.08 -7.90
N ALA A 919 -27.33 -27.34 -7.45
CA ALA A 919 -26.07 -27.94 -7.00
C ALA A 919 -25.04 -28.07 -8.14
N LEU A 920 -25.50 -28.23 -9.38
CA LEU A 920 -24.63 -28.19 -10.56
C LEU A 920 -24.21 -26.76 -10.93
N LEU A 921 -25.14 -25.81 -10.89
CA LEU A 921 -24.91 -24.40 -11.27
C LEU A 921 -24.11 -23.60 -10.23
N ILE A 922 -24.19 -23.97 -8.96
CA ILE A 922 -23.51 -23.32 -7.83
C ILE A 922 -22.51 -24.34 -7.27
N PRO A 923 -21.25 -24.33 -7.74
CA PRO A 923 -20.20 -25.21 -7.27
C PRO A 923 -20.08 -25.31 -5.75
N GLY A 924 -19.90 -26.53 -5.26
CA GLY A 924 -19.71 -26.81 -3.82
C GLY A 924 -20.99 -26.84 -2.99
N SER A 925 -22.07 -26.20 -3.43
CA SER A 925 -23.32 -26.13 -2.66
C SER A 925 -24.01 -27.48 -2.44
N GLY A 926 -23.86 -28.43 -3.38
CA GLY A 926 -24.37 -29.80 -3.26
C GLY A 926 -23.68 -30.63 -2.17
N ALA A 927 -22.39 -30.34 -1.93
CA ALA A 927 -21.53 -31.01 -0.96
C ALA A 927 -21.30 -30.16 0.30
N ALA A 928 -22.21 -29.24 0.62
CA ALA A 928 -22.09 -28.35 1.78
C ALA A 928 -22.20 -29.07 3.14
N ASP A 929 -22.55 -30.37 3.15
CA ASP A 929 -22.42 -31.24 4.31
C ASP A 929 -21.00 -31.79 4.51
N GLU A 930 -20.06 -31.44 3.63
CA GLU A 930 -18.64 -31.78 3.65
C GLU A 930 -17.77 -30.53 3.48
N MET A 931 -16.51 -30.58 3.94
CA MET A 931 -15.57 -29.45 3.84
C MET A 931 -15.24 -29.09 2.38
N TRP A 932 -15.29 -30.08 1.48
CA TRP A 932 -15.10 -29.87 0.05
C TRP A 932 -16.13 -28.93 -0.58
N GLY A 933 -17.34 -28.88 -0.04
CA GLY A 933 -18.34 -27.93 -0.49
C GLY A 933 -17.89 -26.49 -0.30
N LEU A 934 -17.25 -26.17 0.82
CA LEU A 934 -16.71 -24.83 1.10
C LEU A 934 -15.53 -24.50 0.17
N LEU A 935 -14.64 -25.46 -0.06
CA LEU A 935 -13.47 -25.32 -0.93
C LEU A 935 -13.82 -25.04 -2.40
N LEU A 936 -15.02 -25.42 -2.84
CA LEU A 936 -15.52 -25.08 -4.18
C LEU A 936 -16.40 -23.82 -4.17
N LEU A 937 -17.23 -23.64 -3.14
CA LEU A 937 -18.20 -22.55 -3.06
C LEU A 937 -17.54 -21.18 -2.91
N VAL A 938 -16.53 -21.05 -2.04
CA VAL A 938 -15.87 -19.75 -1.78
C VAL A 938 -15.07 -19.28 -3.01
N PRO A 939 -14.15 -20.09 -3.59
CA PRO A 939 -13.44 -19.68 -4.80
C PRO A 939 -14.39 -19.42 -5.97
N TRP A 940 -15.47 -20.20 -6.11
CA TRP A 940 -16.50 -19.92 -7.13
C TRP A 940 -17.14 -18.55 -6.94
N ALA A 941 -17.47 -18.16 -5.72
CA ALA A 941 -18.10 -16.88 -5.47
C ALA A 941 -17.14 -15.69 -5.63
N ILE A 942 -15.85 -15.88 -5.33
CA ILE A 942 -14.78 -14.92 -5.58
C ILE A 942 -14.61 -14.78 -7.10
N ILE A 943 -14.10 -15.81 -7.78
CA ILE A 943 -13.79 -15.75 -9.22
C ILE A 943 -15.05 -15.46 -10.06
N GLY A 944 -16.20 -16.03 -9.68
CA GLY A 944 -17.46 -15.75 -10.37
C GLY A 944 -17.91 -14.29 -10.25
N LEU A 945 -17.64 -13.62 -9.13
CA LEU A 945 -17.90 -12.20 -8.98
C LEU A 945 -16.88 -11.37 -9.78
N ASP A 946 -15.62 -11.79 -9.82
CA ASP A 946 -14.58 -11.16 -10.66
C ASP A 946 -15.00 -11.16 -12.13
N THR A 947 -15.36 -12.32 -12.64
CA THR A 947 -15.76 -12.49 -14.03
C THR A 947 -17.00 -11.66 -14.36
N LEU A 948 -17.95 -11.52 -13.42
CA LEU A 948 -19.10 -10.65 -13.62
C LEU A 948 -18.70 -9.17 -13.62
N ALA A 949 -17.83 -8.75 -12.70
CA ALA A 949 -17.33 -7.37 -12.64
C ALA A 949 -16.58 -6.99 -13.92
N ASP A 950 -15.76 -7.89 -14.45
CA ASP A 950 -15.04 -7.77 -15.73
C ASP A 950 -15.97 -7.71 -16.95
N ILE A 951 -17.07 -8.49 -16.94
CA ILE A 951 -18.06 -8.49 -18.02
C ILE A 951 -18.86 -7.18 -18.03
N PHE A 952 -19.19 -6.65 -16.85
CA PHE A 952 -19.98 -5.43 -16.71
C PHE A 952 -19.14 -4.17 -16.53
N ASN A 953 -17.81 -4.28 -16.55
CA ASN A 953 -16.85 -3.21 -16.33
C ASN A 953 -17.14 -2.40 -15.05
N TRP A 954 -17.38 -3.09 -13.94
CA TRP A 954 -17.72 -2.45 -12.67
C TRP A 954 -16.54 -1.74 -12.00
N GLY A 955 -15.31 -1.91 -12.51
CA GLY A 955 -14.12 -1.21 -12.02
C GLY A 955 -13.59 -1.73 -10.68
N PHE A 956 -14.03 -2.91 -10.23
CA PHE A 956 -13.52 -3.60 -9.05
C PHE A 956 -13.30 -5.08 -9.37
N GLY A 957 -12.34 -5.72 -8.70
CA GLY A 957 -12.01 -7.12 -8.89
C GLY A 957 -10.66 -7.49 -8.27
N ILE A 958 -10.29 -8.77 -8.32
CA ILE A 958 -8.96 -9.27 -7.94
C ILE A 958 -7.91 -9.01 -9.02
N GLY A 959 -8.32 -8.44 -10.17
CA GLY A 959 -7.42 -8.04 -11.25
C GLY A 959 -6.86 -9.23 -12.03
N LEU A 960 -7.51 -10.40 -11.96
CA LEU A 960 -7.17 -11.50 -12.85
C LEU A 960 -7.54 -11.12 -14.28
N THR A 961 -6.76 -11.61 -15.24
CA THR A 961 -7.18 -11.44 -16.63
C THR A 961 -8.43 -12.30 -16.87
N ARG A 962 -9.40 -11.77 -17.62
CA ARG A 962 -10.62 -12.48 -18.04
C ARG A 962 -10.39 -13.92 -18.52
N ARG A 963 -9.24 -14.20 -19.14
CA ARG A 963 -8.86 -15.55 -19.58
C ARG A 963 -8.64 -16.51 -18.40
N TRP A 964 -7.90 -16.07 -17.38
CA TRP A 964 -7.63 -16.87 -16.18
C TRP A 964 -8.89 -17.15 -15.40
N ASP A 965 -9.76 -16.16 -15.29
CA ASP A 965 -11.09 -16.28 -14.71
C ASP A 965 -11.91 -17.42 -15.31
N TYR A 966 -12.04 -17.45 -16.64
CA TYR A 966 -12.77 -18.54 -17.32
C TYR A 966 -12.10 -19.91 -17.13
N ILE A 967 -10.76 -19.98 -17.10
CA ILE A 967 -10.05 -21.23 -16.88
C ILE A 967 -10.32 -21.75 -15.47
N LEU A 968 -10.18 -20.90 -14.45
CA LEU A 968 -10.39 -21.27 -13.06
C LEU A 968 -11.86 -21.66 -12.79
N LEU A 969 -12.82 -20.90 -13.32
CA LEU A 969 -14.23 -21.27 -13.27
C LEU A 969 -14.47 -22.62 -13.96
N GLY A 970 -13.88 -22.84 -15.15
CA GLY A 970 -13.97 -24.11 -15.86
C GLY A 970 -13.50 -25.31 -15.02
N ILE A 971 -12.35 -25.16 -14.34
CA ILE A 971 -11.82 -26.18 -13.42
C ILE A 971 -12.77 -26.43 -12.24
N ILE A 972 -13.26 -25.37 -11.60
CA ILE A 972 -14.20 -25.46 -10.47
C ILE A 972 -15.49 -26.17 -10.88
N TYR A 973 -16.08 -25.81 -12.02
CA TYR A 973 -17.28 -26.45 -12.55
C TYR A 973 -17.05 -27.91 -12.94
N LEU A 974 -15.88 -28.25 -13.48
CA LEU A 974 -15.52 -29.64 -13.80
C LEU A 974 -15.47 -30.50 -12.53
N ILE A 975 -14.75 -30.05 -11.49
CA ILE A 975 -14.65 -30.76 -10.21
C ILE A 975 -16.04 -30.89 -9.58
N ASN A 976 -16.84 -29.82 -9.58
CA ASN A 976 -18.20 -29.85 -9.05
C ASN A 976 -19.10 -30.84 -9.81
N THR A 977 -19.00 -30.88 -11.14
CA THR A 977 -19.78 -31.81 -11.96
C THR A 977 -19.49 -33.26 -11.59
N VAL A 978 -18.21 -33.61 -11.41
CA VAL A 978 -17.82 -34.96 -10.96
C VAL A 978 -18.41 -35.26 -9.58
N ALA A 979 -18.31 -34.32 -8.63
CA ALA A 979 -18.85 -34.48 -7.29
C ALA A 979 -20.38 -34.69 -7.31
N VAL A 980 -21.13 -33.87 -8.06
CA VAL A 980 -22.59 -33.98 -8.22
C VAL A 980 -22.98 -35.31 -8.85
N VAL A 981 -22.25 -35.79 -9.87
CA VAL A 981 -22.51 -37.07 -10.53
C VAL A 981 -22.31 -38.25 -9.56
N VAL A 982 -21.20 -38.26 -8.80
CA VAL A 982 -20.94 -39.29 -7.78
C VAL A 982 -22.04 -39.27 -6.71
N GLU A 983 -22.43 -38.08 -6.25
CA GLU A 983 -23.46 -37.91 -5.25
C GLU A 983 -24.85 -38.37 -5.78
N PHE A 984 -25.16 -38.09 -7.04
CA PHE A 984 -26.39 -38.51 -7.72
C PHE A 984 -26.51 -40.04 -7.80
N PHE A 985 -25.42 -40.74 -8.16
CA PHE A 985 -25.40 -42.21 -8.15
C PHE A 985 -25.56 -42.80 -6.75
N SER A 986 -24.85 -42.22 -5.77
CA SER A 986 -24.96 -42.62 -4.36
C SER A 986 -26.39 -42.41 -3.83
N TYR A 987 -26.99 -41.27 -4.12
CA TYR A 987 -28.36 -40.94 -3.75
C TYR A 987 -29.38 -41.87 -4.44
N SER A 988 -29.23 -42.13 -5.74
CA SER A 988 -30.07 -43.06 -6.48
C SER A 988 -30.08 -44.47 -5.87
N ARG A 989 -28.91 -44.95 -5.41
CA ARG A 989 -28.79 -46.23 -4.70
C ARG A 989 -29.52 -46.20 -3.35
N ARG A 990 -29.37 -45.13 -2.57
CA ARG A 990 -30.07 -44.93 -1.28
C ARG A 990 -31.58 -44.88 -1.46
N MET A 991 -32.10 -44.24 -2.50
CA MET A 991 -33.54 -44.19 -2.77
C MET A 991 -34.12 -45.55 -3.18
N ARG A 992 -33.36 -46.38 -3.91
CA ARG A 992 -33.77 -47.76 -4.20
C ARG A 992 -33.81 -48.61 -2.92
N ALA A 993 -32.88 -48.41 -2.00
CA ALA A 993 -32.89 -49.07 -0.69
C ALA A 993 -34.09 -48.61 0.15
N LEU A 994 -34.35 -47.30 0.22
CA LEU A 994 -35.50 -46.75 0.96
C LEU A 994 -36.85 -47.32 0.48
N LYS A 995 -37.02 -47.46 -0.84
CA LYS A 995 -38.21 -48.10 -1.44
C LYS A 995 -38.41 -49.56 -0.99
N ARG A 996 -37.34 -50.27 -0.64
CA ARG A 996 -37.38 -51.67 -0.17
C ARG A 996 -37.56 -51.74 1.34
N ASP A 997 -36.89 -50.87 2.07
CA ASP A 997 -36.77 -50.96 3.53
C ASP A 997 -37.92 -50.23 4.27
N ASP A 998 -38.54 -49.21 3.66
CA ASP A 998 -39.62 -48.41 4.26
C ASP A 998 -40.63 -47.94 3.18
N GLU A 999 -41.51 -48.86 2.75
CA GLU A 999 -42.47 -48.62 1.67
C GLU A 999 -43.49 -47.52 2.02
N ASP A 1000 -43.92 -47.42 3.27
CA ASP A 1000 -44.88 -46.42 3.72
C ASP A 1000 -44.31 -45.01 3.62
N LEU A 1001 -43.05 -44.80 4.04
CA LEU A 1001 -42.37 -43.53 3.88
C LEU A 1001 -42.14 -43.21 2.40
N ALA A 1002 -41.80 -44.20 1.57
CA ALA A 1002 -41.67 -44.03 0.13
C ALA A 1002 -43.00 -43.59 -0.53
N ARG A 1003 -44.14 -44.14 -0.09
CA ARG A 1003 -45.47 -43.77 -0.59
C ARG A 1003 -45.85 -42.34 -0.19
N GLU A 1004 -45.54 -41.93 1.03
CA GLU A 1004 -45.79 -40.55 1.48
C GLU A 1004 -45.01 -39.50 0.67
N PHE A 1005 -43.82 -39.87 0.22
CA PHE A 1005 -42.98 -39.06 -0.67
C PHE A 1005 -43.34 -39.20 -2.16
N HIS A 1006 -44.39 -39.98 -2.51
CA HIS A 1006 -44.83 -40.23 -3.89
C HIS A 1006 -43.75 -40.95 -4.75
N LEU A 1007 -42.90 -41.75 -4.13
CA LEU A 1007 -41.86 -42.52 -4.81
C LEU A 1007 -42.38 -43.86 -5.36
N THR A 1008 -43.49 -44.34 -4.83
CA THR A 1008 -44.27 -45.52 -5.25
C THR A 1008 -45.72 -45.10 -5.47
N LYS A 1009 -46.38 -45.71 -6.47
CA LYS A 1009 -47.76 -45.40 -6.84
C LYS A 1009 -48.77 -46.19 -6.02
#